data_AF-A0A9W6WZ94-F1
#
_entry.id   AF-A0A9W6WZ94-F1
#
_cell.length_a   1.000
_cell.length_b   1.000
_cell.length_c   1.000
_cell.angle_alpha   90.00
_cell.angle_beta   90.00
_cell.angle_gamma   90.00
#
_symmetry.space_group_name_H-M   'P 1'
#
loop_
_entity.id
_entity.type
_entity.pdbx_description
1 polymer ?
#
loop_
_entity_poly.entity_id
_entity_poly.type
_entity_poly.pdbx_seq_one_letter_code
_entity_poly.pdbx_strand_id
1 'polypeptide(L)'
;MTAHDKSAVAMASPEEHGVSGDDAAPTVIERFLTDEQVQQFIKQGVLVVPNVLTPEEVAEARRALHGELAKYGVETGDNLKKLSSTGGAGGILDLFYPSWRLKVAEHEKVFAAMTDLWEATYAHNHPDFQHPFGDFDGKRGYMYINRVCYRVPDAISKKFAAKKSRPMQRSLTPHWDCCPTKLFDSGKDIPRWRPIQCITVLTDNTEPNTGGFEAVPGFHKEFADYVAKNQPEAVTEAPLTAPARRPQVCLGDFSPLRMQEDRAVIDRYQHIGCKAGSVIFFDWRIPHANSYKHVGTIPREVIYTGFIPDTPMNRTYVQEQLRRYKARLLPADHWQKDDVDARVTEDFSAHHFSALGSRLIALHPWRGWCVWLELVGAVGCVGDVVCWLQVNLVQSYWNSVFAPCLEGYEEGLTPNPDILCNREIKFKAFTEYAKKIGADYVATGHYAALRPAEEGGPPNLCAAEDETKDQSYFLSSVDGRAFSIVLFPLGGMRKTEVRRIAASEDLCTAMKKDSVGICFIGKRNFGDFIHQYIQRQEGFFYTVDGEKMHPHHGFSAYTVGQGARLQGMSAKWFVVGKHKSNHAVIVAEGTRNPALFSDALFASAAQFNWMAGDLPRELRETGRMRCFYRVRYRQDLDECTISLVSNQEARASASKLHDWQPEPLAGDADAAAKEREKSSYLRLDFDHPQRGVTPEQALVLYRADGLCYGGGPIAAAGKTYLEQRKTLAVDVHDWHRQG
;
A
#
# COMPACT_ATOMS: atom_id res chain seq x y z
N MET A 1 46.21 14.10 -36.02
CA MET A 1 44.78 14.42 -35.89
C MET A 1 44.03 13.12 -35.63
N THR A 2 43.45 13.04 -34.43
CA THR A 2 42.25 12.31 -34.01
C THR A 2 41.93 10.92 -34.58
N ALA A 3 41.94 9.91 -33.70
CA ALA A 3 40.73 9.16 -33.36
C ALA A 3 40.96 8.44 -32.02
N HIS A 4 40.03 8.65 -31.08
CA HIS A 4 39.96 8.01 -29.78
C HIS A 4 39.46 6.57 -29.93
N ASP A 5 40.20 5.62 -29.38
CA ASP A 5 39.75 4.24 -29.17
C ASP A 5 39.23 4.12 -27.73
N LYS A 6 37.92 3.85 -27.59
CA LYS A 6 37.28 3.53 -26.31
C LYS A 6 37.15 2.02 -26.25
N SER A 7 38.06 1.41 -25.50
CA SER A 7 38.01 0.00 -25.11
C SER A 7 36.72 -0.31 -24.36
N ALA A 8 36.10 -1.43 -24.74
CA ALA A 8 34.88 -1.99 -24.22
C ALA A 8 34.88 -2.09 -22.68
N VAL A 9 33.84 -1.52 -22.05
CA VAL A 9 33.45 -1.85 -20.68
C VAL A 9 32.61 -3.11 -20.77
N ALA A 10 33.19 -4.24 -20.38
CA ALA A 10 32.45 -5.47 -20.16
C ALA A 10 31.37 -5.21 -19.09
N MET A 11 30.10 -5.39 -19.46
CA MET A 11 29.01 -5.45 -18.49
C MET A 11 29.25 -6.67 -17.60
N ALA A 12 29.68 -6.42 -16.37
CA ALA A 12 29.73 -7.44 -15.34
C ALA A 12 28.31 -8.00 -15.13
N SER A 13 28.19 -9.32 -15.13
CA SER A 13 26.99 -10.06 -14.77
C SER A 13 26.48 -9.64 -13.38
N PRO A 14 25.17 -9.71 -13.12
CA PRO A 14 24.63 -9.49 -11.78
C PRO A 14 25.00 -10.68 -10.89
N GLU A 15 26.19 -10.62 -10.28
CA GLU A 15 26.64 -11.58 -9.28
C GLU A 15 25.78 -11.48 -8.02
N GLU A 16 25.43 -12.66 -7.52
CA GLU A 16 24.51 -12.97 -6.43
C GLU A 16 24.60 -11.99 -5.25
N HIS A 17 23.50 -11.27 -5.04
CA HIS A 17 23.39 -10.25 -4.01
C HIS A 17 23.04 -10.87 -2.66
N GLY A 18 24.06 -11.09 -1.80
CA GLY A 18 23.92 -11.21 -0.34
C GLY A 18 22.66 -11.90 0.16
N VAL A 19 22.41 -13.13 -0.31
CA VAL A 19 21.35 -14.01 0.22
C VAL A 19 22.01 -14.94 1.21
N SER A 20 21.88 -14.66 2.51
CA SER A 20 21.85 -15.74 3.51
C SER A 20 21.30 -15.23 4.84
N GLY A 21 20.25 -15.89 5.30
CA GLY A 21 20.13 -16.44 6.65
C GLY A 21 19.30 -17.70 6.45
N ASP A 22 19.74 -18.85 6.97
CA ASP A 22 18.95 -20.09 6.86
C ASP A 22 17.52 -19.84 7.40
N ASP A 23 16.51 -20.57 6.93
CA ASP A 23 15.16 -20.62 7.53
C ASP A 23 15.16 -21.03 9.02
N ALA A 24 16.35 -21.26 9.59
CA ALA A 24 16.63 -21.47 11.00
C ALA A 24 15.95 -20.42 11.89
N ALA A 25 15.38 -20.90 12.99
CA ALA A 25 14.90 -20.03 14.05
C ALA A 25 16.10 -19.32 14.70
N PRO A 26 16.07 -17.99 14.87
CA PRO A 26 17.13 -17.31 15.59
C PRO A 26 17.16 -17.79 17.04
N THR A 27 18.34 -18.01 17.59
CA THR A 27 18.51 -18.16 19.04
C THR A 27 18.30 -16.79 19.67
N VAL A 28 17.19 -16.62 20.40
CA VAL A 28 16.90 -15.40 21.15
C VAL A 28 17.30 -15.65 22.60
N ILE A 29 18.18 -14.81 23.14
CA ILE A 29 18.55 -14.87 24.56
C ILE A 29 17.33 -14.43 25.38
N GLU A 30 16.79 -15.34 26.19
CA GLU A 30 15.56 -15.07 26.97
C GLU A 30 15.75 -13.92 27.96
N ARG A 31 16.89 -13.88 28.65
CA ARG A 31 17.26 -12.83 29.61
C ARG A 31 18.77 -12.61 29.61
N PHE A 32 19.19 -11.36 29.45
CA PHE A 32 20.59 -10.94 29.44
C PHE A 32 20.92 -9.94 30.55
N LEU A 33 20.02 -9.00 30.84
CA LEU A 33 20.18 -8.03 31.92
C LEU A 33 19.77 -8.62 33.26
N THR A 34 20.51 -8.25 34.30
CA THR A 34 20.11 -8.49 35.70
C THR A 34 18.94 -7.59 36.10
N ASP A 35 18.21 -7.99 37.13
CA ASP A 35 17.09 -7.18 37.63
C ASP A 35 17.59 -5.84 38.19
N GLU A 36 18.77 -5.81 38.80
CA GLU A 36 19.41 -4.56 39.24
C GLU A 36 19.66 -3.61 38.07
N GLN A 37 20.12 -4.11 36.93
CA GLN A 37 20.35 -3.30 35.73
C GLN A 37 19.04 -2.78 35.12
N VAL A 38 18.00 -3.62 35.08
CA VAL A 38 16.68 -3.20 34.59
C VAL A 38 16.07 -2.14 35.51
N GLN A 39 16.14 -2.33 36.83
CA GLN A 39 15.66 -1.33 37.80
C GLN A 39 16.49 -0.04 37.75
N GLN A 40 17.80 -0.15 37.51
CA GLN A 40 18.65 1.01 37.26
C GLN A 40 18.16 1.80 36.03
N PHE A 41 17.85 1.13 34.92
CA PHE A 41 17.33 1.80 33.73
C PHE A 41 15.94 2.42 33.97
N ILE A 42 15.01 1.72 34.62
CA ILE A 42 13.69 2.27 34.96
C ILE A 42 13.83 3.55 35.80
N LYS A 43 14.77 3.55 36.76
CA LYS A 43 15.02 4.69 37.64
C LYS A 43 15.73 5.86 36.93
N GLN A 44 16.75 5.58 36.13
CA GLN A 44 17.68 6.58 35.62
C GLN A 44 17.47 6.92 34.13
N GLY A 45 16.72 6.11 33.39
CA GLY A 45 16.55 6.24 31.94
C GLY A 45 17.85 6.09 31.14
N VAL A 46 18.97 5.74 31.80
CA VAL A 46 20.30 5.55 31.23
C VAL A 46 20.94 4.33 31.90
N LEU A 47 21.50 3.43 31.10
CA LEU A 47 22.19 2.23 31.56
C LEU A 47 23.45 2.00 30.73
N VAL A 48 24.57 1.69 31.40
CA VAL A 48 25.80 1.22 30.76
C VAL A 48 25.93 -0.27 31.05
N VAL A 49 25.97 -1.08 29.99
CA VAL A 49 26.18 -2.52 30.09
C VAL A 49 27.63 -2.80 29.68
N PRO A 50 28.50 -3.25 30.61
CA PRO A 50 29.90 -3.51 30.30
C PRO A 50 30.08 -4.85 29.58
N ASN A 51 31.18 -4.98 28.84
CA ASN A 51 31.64 -6.25 28.24
C ASN A 51 30.58 -6.97 27.38
N VAL A 52 29.78 -6.20 26.62
CA VAL A 52 28.80 -6.76 25.69
C VAL A 52 29.53 -7.36 24.49
N LEU A 53 30.47 -6.60 23.93
CA LEU A 53 31.45 -7.09 22.95
C LEU A 53 32.71 -7.55 23.68
N THR A 54 33.30 -8.63 23.18
CA THR A 54 34.61 -9.13 23.60
C THR A 54 35.74 -8.19 23.16
N PRO A 55 36.90 -8.21 23.83
CA PRO A 55 38.08 -7.45 23.39
C PRO A 55 38.48 -7.74 21.93
N GLU A 56 38.32 -8.98 21.48
CA GLU A 56 38.60 -9.42 20.11
C GLU A 56 37.64 -8.79 19.10
N GLU A 57 36.34 -8.80 19.38
CA GLU A 57 35.31 -8.17 18.54
C GLU A 57 35.50 -6.65 18.46
N VAL A 58 35.84 -6.01 19.59
CA VAL A 58 36.20 -4.59 19.61
C VAL A 58 37.41 -4.35 18.71
N ALA A 59 38.48 -5.14 18.86
CA ALA A 59 39.68 -4.99 18.06
C ALA A 59 39.42 -5.21 16.56
N GLU A 60 38.56 -6.17 16.20
CA GLU A 60 38.12 -6.42 14.82
C GLU A 60 37.35 -5.23 14.24
N ALA A 61 36.32 -4.75 14.94
CA ALA A 61 35.52 -3.61 14.52
C ALA A 61 36.37 -2.35 14.34
N ARG A 62 37.33 -2.11 15.24
CA ARG A 62 38.27 -0.99 15.12
C ARG A 62 39.19 -1.14 13.93
N ARG A 63 39.82 -2.30 13.72
CA ARG A 63 40.67 -2.54 12.54
C ARG A 63 39.90 -2.29 11.24
N ALA A 64 38.65 -2.75 11.17
CA ALA A 64 37.80 -2.55 10.00
C ALA A 64 37.41 -1.08 9.80
N LEU A 65 37.03 -0.35 10.87
CA LEU A 65 36.77 1.09 10.81
C LEU A 65 38.01 1.86 10.31
N HIS A 66 39.18 1.58 10.86
CA HIS A 66 40.43 2.24 10.44
C HIS A 66 40.82 1.89 9.00
N GLY A 67 40.58 0.65 8.58
CA GLY A 67 40.73 0.25 7.18
C GLY A 67 39.79 1.01 6.23
N GLU A 68 38.54 1.21 6.65
CA GLU A 68 37.57 2.02 5.91
C GLU A 68 38.03 3.49 5.84
N LEU A 69 38.44 4.08 6.97
CA LEU A 69 38.96 5.45 7.02
C LEU A 69 40.19 5.64 6.10
N ALA A 70 41.08 4.65 6.03
CA ALA A 70 42.25 4.69 5.17
C ALA A 70 41.89 4.78 3.67
N LYS A 71 40.83 4.09 3.21
CA LYS A 71 40.35 4.17 1.81
C LYS A 71 40.00 5.60 1.39
N TYR A 72 39.54 6.43 2.33
CA TYR A 72 39.17 7.83 2.08
C TYR A 72 40.29 8.82 2.44
N GLY A 73 41.48 8.33 2.81
CA GLY A 73 42.64 9.12 3.23
C GLY A 73 42.40 9.87 4.54
N VAL A 74 41.65 9.27 5.47
CA VAL A 74 41.21 9.88 6.73
C VAL A 74 42.04 9.35 7.90
N GLU A 75 43.37 9.36 7.78
CA GLU A 75 44.26 8.93 8.88
C GLU A 75 44.49 10.06 9.89
N THR A 76 44.45 11.33 9.45
CA THR A 76 44.63 12.51 10.30
C THR A 76 43.76 13.71 9.85
N GLY A 77 42.48 13.72 10.23
CA GLY A 77 41.64 14.93 10.34
C GLY A 77 41.09 15.60 9.06
N ASP A 78 41.90 15.80 8.01
CA ASP A 78 41.56 16.69 6.88
C ASP A 78 40.45 16.17 5.96
N ASN A 79 40.30 14.84 5.83
CA ASN A 79 39.36 14.21 4.89
C ASN A 79 38.04 13.72 5.54
N LEU A 80 37.81 13.94 6.84
CA LEU A 80 36.57 13.50 7.53
C LEU A 80 35.29 14.03 6.88
N LYS A 81 35.37 15.15 6.15
CA LYS A 81 34.24 15.75 5.43
C LYS A 81 33.77 14.91 4.23
N LYS A 82 34.64 14.07 3.67
CA LYS A 82 34.31 13.19 2.52
C LYS A 82 33.32 12.09 2.90
N LEU A 83 33.32 11.70 4.17
CA LEU A 83 32.47 10.66 4.74
C LEU A 83 31.36 11.23 5.62
N SER A 84 31.03 12.52 5.51
CA SER A 84 30.15 13.18 6.47
C SER A 84 29.31 14.28 5.84
N SER A 85 28.00 14.03 5.74
CA SER A 85 26.96 15.03 5.42
C SER A 85 26.91 16.18 6.42
N THR A 86 27.55 16.05 7.59
CA THR A 86 27.67 17.12 8.60
C THR A 86 28.91 17.99 8.39
N GLY A 87 29.66 17.77 7.31
CA GLY A 87 30.91 18.46 7.01
C GLY A 87 32.04 18.08 7.97
N GLY A 88 32.03 16.85 8.50
CA GLY A 88 33.01 16.32 9.46
C GLY A 88 32.83 16.83 10.89
N ALA A 89 31.77 17.58 11.17
CA ALA A 89 31.53 18.18 12.47
C ALA A 89 31.13 17.11 13.51
N GLY A 90 31.88 17.03 14.62
CA GLY A 90 31.63 16.07 15.70
C GLY A 90 32.04 14.64 15.40
N GLY A 91 32.72 14.42 14.28
CA GLY A 91 33.17 13.09 13.89
C GLY A 91 32.03 12.17 13.43
N ILE A 92 30.86 12.68 13.06
CA ILE A 92 29.74 11.84 12.58
C ILE A 92 29.98 11.45 11.12
N LEU A 93 30.07 10.15 10.85
CA LEU A 93 30.35 9.59 9.54
C LEU A 93 29.12 8.88 8.97
N ASP A 94 28.82 9.12 7.69
CA ASP A 94 27.77 8.49 6.90
C ASP A 94 28.19 7.09 6.44
N LEU A 95 28.53 6.25 7.41
CA LEU A 95 28.83 4.83 7.24
C LEU A 95 27.64 4.01 7.78
N PHE A 96 26.83 3.44 6.89
CA PHE A 96 25.54 2.82 7.22
C PHE A 96 25.53 1.29 7.06
N TYR A 97 25.96 0.79 5.91
CA TYR A 97 25.93 -0.63 5.53
C TYR A 97 27.29 -1.36 5.43
N PRO A 98 28.47 -0.85 5.85
CA PRO A 98 29.68 -1.67 5.79
C PRO A 98 29.50 -2.95 6.62
N SER A 99 29.93 -4.09 6.09
CA SER A 99 29.70 -5.42 6.69
C SER A 99 30.19 -5.51 8.14
N TRP A 100 31.34 -4.89 8.46
CA TRP A 100 31.86 -4.85 9.83
C TRP A 100 30.95 -4.11 10.81
N ARG A 101 30.22 -3.08 10.35
CA ARG A 101 29.27 -2.31 11.16
C ARG A 101 27.96 -3.08 11.31
N LEU A 102 27.50 -3.75 10.24
CA LEU A 102 26.33 -4.62 10.30
C LEU A 102 26.53 -5.79 11.26
N LYS A 103 27.73 -6.39 11.30
CA LYS A 103 28.11 -7.44 12.28
C LYS A 103 27.94 -6.98 13.74
N VAL A 104 28.28 -5.72 14.05
CA VAL A 104 28.02 -5.14 15.38
C VAL A 104 26.54 -4.81 15.58
N ALA A 105 25.84 -4.41 14.52
CA ALA A 105 24.42 -4.06 14.58
C ALA A 105 23.48 -5.25 14.78
N GLU A 106 23.88 -6.45 14.34
CA GLU A 106 23.13 -7.70 14.54
C GLU A 106 23.57 -8.48 15.80
N HIS A 107 24.47 -7.93 16.62
CA HIS A 107 25.07 -8.63 17.75
C HIS A 107 24.02 -9.05 18.81
N GLU A 108 23.93 -10.35 19.06
CA GLU A 108 22.88 -10.98 19.88
C GLU A 108 22.73 -10.37 21.28
N LYS A 109 23.83 -10.13 22.01
CA LYS A 109 23.79 -9.54 23.36
C LYS A 109 23.32 -8.09 23.38
N VAL A 110 23.58 -7.32 22.32
CA VAL A 110 23.12 -5.93 22.21
C VAL A 110 21.60 -5.93 22.02
N PHE A 111 21.10 -6.80 21.14
CA PHE A 111 19.66 -6.98 20.94
C PHE A 111 18.98 -7.55 22.19
N ALA A 112 19.55 -8.56 22.84
CA ALA A 112 19.02 -9.14 24.06
C ALA A 112 18.86 -8.10 25.18
N ALA A 113 19.90 -7.28 25.42
CA ALA A 113 19.81 -6.16 26.35
C ALA A 113 18.67 -5.19 25.99
N MET A 114 18.52 -4.85 24.71
CA MET A 114 17.42 -3.99 24.26
C MET A 114 16.04 -4.62 24.53
N THR A 115 15.86 -5.91 24.20
CA THR A 115 14.59 -6.61 24.42
C THR A 115 14.21 -6.70 25.89
N ASP A 116 15.20 -6.91 26.78
CA ASP A 116 14.95 -6.89 28.23
C ASP A 116 14.48 -5.53 28.74
N LEU A 117 14.99 -4.44 28.15
CA LEU A 117 14.54 -3.09 28.48
C LEU A 117 13.15 -2.83 27.92
N TRP A 118 12.84 -3.22 26.68
CA TRP A 118 11.50 -3.07 26.11
C TRP A 118 10.46 -3.82 26.92
N GLU A 119 10.72 -5.09 27.24
CA GLU A 119 9.82 -5.95 28.03
C GLU A 119 9.50 -5.30 29.39
N ALA A 120 10.50 -4.71 30.04
CA ALA A 120 10.35 -4.09 31.35
C ALA A 120 9.76 -2.66 31.33
N THR A 121 9.65 -2.03 30.15
CA THR A 121 9.24 -0.62 30.03
C THR A 121 8.05 -0.45 29.09
N TYR A 122 8.31 -0.48 27.79
CA TYR A 122 7.34 -0.08 26.78
C TYR A 122 6.39 -1.21 26.35
N ALA A 123 6.81 -2.48 26.40
CA ALA A 123 6.05 -3.60 25.83
C ALA A 123 4.63 -3.75 26.40
N HIS A 124 4.46 -3.47 27.70
CA HIS A 124 3.21 -3.69 28.45
C HIS A 124 2.74 -2.44 29.20
N ASN A 125 2.92 -1.25 28.59
CA ASN A 125 2.42 0.02 29.12
C ASN A 125 2.80 0.34 30.58
N HIS A 126 4.09 0.19 30.93
CA HIS A 126 4.58 0.59 32.26
C HIS A 126 4.21 2.07 32.56
N PRO A 127 3.82 2.44 33.80
CA PRO A 127 3.36 3.79 34.14
C PRO A 127 4.30 4.93 33.70
N ASP A 128 5.61 4.76 33.88
CA ASP A 128 6.64 5.73 33.48
C ASP A 128 6.98 5.72 31.96
N PHE A 129 6.46 4.75 31.18
CA PHE A 129 6.84 4.47 29.78
C PHE A 129 5.62 4.22 28.88
N GLN A 130 4.59 5.05 29.00
CA GLN A 130 3.36 4.93 28.21
C GLN A 130 3.54 5.34 26.73
N HIS A 131 2.78 4.71 25.84
CA HIS A 131 2.73 5.04 24.42
C HIS A 131 1.38 4.61 23.77
N PRO A 132 1.02 5.12 22.57
CA PRO A 132 -0.30 4.90 21.99
C PRO A 132 -0.40 3.68 21.07
N PHE A 133 0.64 2.84 21.00
CA PHE A 133 0.75 1.78 19.97
C PHE A 133 0.23 0.41 20.42
N GLY A 134 -0.38 0.33 21.61
CA GLY A 134 -0.82 -0.93 22.21
C GLY A 134 0.36 -1.78 22.70
N ASP A 135 0.05 -2.90 23.34
CA ASP A 135 1.09 -3.83 23.78
C ASP A 135 1.80 -4.46 22.57
N PHE A 136 3.08 -4.80 22.73
CA PHE A 136 3.87 -5.48 21.70
C PHE A 136 4.78 -6.52 22.31
N ASP A 137 5.22 -7.49 21.51
CA ASP A 137 6.20 -8.49 21.94
C ASP A 137 7.57 -7.83 22.11
N GLY A 138 8.00 -7.60 23.36
CA GLY A 138 9.27 -6.96 23.70
C GLY A 138 10.50 -7.77 23.29
N LYS A 139 10.32 -9.02 22.84
CA LYS A 139 11.39 -9.88 22.30
C LYS A 139 11.51 -9.78 20.78
N ARG A 140 10.69 -8.94 20.12
CA ARG A 140 10.74 -8.70 18.67
C ARG A 140 11.07 -7.25 18.35
N GLY A 141 11.85 -7.07 17.30
CA GLY A 141 12.19 -5.75 16.80
C GLY A 141 13.03 -5.82 15.54
N TYR A 142 13.46 -4.63 15.10
CA TYR A 142 14.25 -4.45 13.90
C TYR A 142 15.49 -3.62 14.20
N MET A 143 16.58 -3.88 13.47
CA MET A 143 17.75 -3.02 13.54
C MET A 143 17.44 -1.68 12.91
N TYR A 144 17.86 -0.62 13.59
CA TYR A 144 17.83 0.74 13.08
C TYR A 144 19.21 1.09 12.54
N ILE A 145 19.29 1.26 11.22
CA ILE A 145 20.53 1.59 10.54
C ILE A 145 20.87 3.07 10.77
N ASN A 146 22.04 3.31 11.35
CA ASN A 146 22.51 4.65 11.72
C ASN A 146 24.03 4.71 11.57
N ARG A 147 24.60 5.87 11.92
CA ARG A 147 25.95 6.30 11.58
C ARG A 147 27.03 5.79 12.54
N VAL A 148 28.27 6.09 12.19
CA VAL A 148 29.44 5.87 13.04
C VAL A 148 29.95 7.22 13.55
N CYS A 149 30.54 7.27 14.74
CA CYS A 149 31.28 8.42 15.22
C CYS A 149 32.76 8.08 15.34
N TYR A 150 33.58 8.86 14.64
CA TYR A 150 35.03 8.93 14.75
C TYR A 150 35.44 10.37 15.05
N ARG A 151 35.61 10.69 16.33
CA ARG A 151 35.92 12.05 16.77
C ARG A 151 37.35 12.14 17.28
N VAL A 152 38.21 12.83 16.53
CA VAL A 152 39.60 13.06 16.94
C VAL A 152 39.71 14.12 18.07
N PRO A 153 40.78 14.07 18.89
CA PRO A 153 41.07 15.09 19.89
C PRO A 153 41.06 16.53 19.37
N ASP A 154 40.69 17.49 20.22
CA ASP A 154 40.61 18.91 19.89
C ASP A 154 41.98 19.47 19.45
N ALA A 155 43.07 18.94 20.01
CA ALA A 155 44.44 19.30 19.62
C ALA A 155 44.76 18.92 18.17
N ILE A 156 44.09 17.91 17.62
CA ILE A 156 44.23 17.47 16.23
C ILE A 156 43.24 18.24 15.36
N SER A 157 41.96 18.30 15.74
CA SER A 157 40.90 18.93 14.93
C SER A 157 41.11 20.44 14.69
N LYS A 158 41.66 21.17 15.68
CA LYS A 158 41.95 22.61 15.57
C LYS A 158 43.02 22.94 14.52
N LYS A 159 43.95 22.02 14.22
CA LYS A 159 44.99 22.21 13.19
C LYS A 159 44.40 22.33 11.78
N PHE A 160 43.21 21.77 11.58
CA PHE A 160 42.54 21.63 10.28
C PHE A 160 41.23 22.44 10.19
N ALA A 161 40.93 23.29 11.18
CA ALA A 161 39.70 24.07 11.24
C ALA A 161 39.79 25.37 10.42
N ALA A 162 39.11 25.44 9.27
CA ALA A 162 38.92 26.70 8.54
C ALA A 162 38.01 27.69 9.29
N LYS A 163 38.34 29.00 9.24
CA LYS A 163 37.72 30.14 9.96
C LYS A 163 36.26 30.52 9.54
N LYS A 164 35.45 29.62 9.00
CA LYS A 164 34.04 29.95 8.66
C LYS A 164 33.08 29.62 9.80
N SER A 165 32.02 30.43 9.96
CA SER A 165 30.94 30.14 10.91
C SER A 165 30.30 28.80 10.54
N ARG A 166 30.23 27.90 11.51
CA ARG A 166 29.67 26.56 11.30
C ARG A 166 28.19 26.58 11.72
N PRO A 167 27.31 25.90 10.98
CA PRO A 167 25.93 25.69 11.41
C PRO A 167 25.87 24.96 12.76
N MET A 168 24.74 25.09 13.46
CA MET A 168 24.49 24.46 14.76
C MET A 168 24.73 22.95 14.68
N GLN A 169 25.61 22.45 15.55
CA GLN A 169 26.03 21.05 15.49
C GLN A 169 25.15 20.18 16.39
N ARG A 170 24.23 19.42 15.79
CA ARG A 170 23.24 18.60 16.50
C ARG A 170 23.85 17.71 17.58
N SER A 171 24.93 16.98 17.27
CA SER A 171 25.54 16.03 18.20
C SER A 171 26.25 16.66 19.41
N LEU A 172 26.62 17.94 19.36
CA LEU A 172 27.23 18.67 20.50
C LEU A 172 26.24 19.62 21.19
N THR A 173 25.05 19.78 20.62
CA THR A 173 24.02 20.64 21.18
C THR A 173 23.24 19.79 22.18
N PRO A 174 23.12 20.17 23.46
CA PRO A 174 22.21 19.51 24.39
C PRO A 174 20.80 19.39 23.81
N HIS A 175 20.22 18.20 23.78
CA HIS A 175 18.93 17.93 23.13
C HIS A 175 18.25 16.67 23.70
N TRP A 176 16.98 16.48 23.34
CA TRP A 176 16.31 15.19 23.36
C TRP A 176 15.97 14.77 21.93
N ASP A 177 15.71 13.47 21.75
CA ASP A 177 15.53 12.82 20.45
C ASP A 177 14.06 12.42 20.20
N CYS A 178 13.17 13.19 20.81
CA CYS A 178 11.73 13.18 20.58
C CYS A 178 11.21 14.61 20.41
N CYS A 179 10.03 14.80 19.82
CA CYS A 179 9.37 16.10 19.83
C CYS A 179 8.44 16.24 21.05
N PRO A 180 8.68 17.18 21.98
CA PRO A 180 7.85 17.32 23.19
C PRO A 180 6.38 17.68 22.90
N THR A 181 6.10 18.32 21.75
CA THR A 181 4.72 18.66 21.33
C THR A 181 4.06 17.59 20.46
N LYS A 182 4.84 16.65 19.92
CA LYS A 182 4.41 15.63 18.95
C LYS A 182 5.17 14.33 19.20
N LEU A 183 5.05 13.81 20.42
CA LEU A 183 5.93 12.74 20.91
C LEU A 183 5.92 11.52 19.97
N PHE A 184 4.74 11.19 19.42
CA PHE A 184 4.51 10.03 18.56
C PHE A 184 4.23 10.39 17.09
N ASP A 185 4.32 11.68 16.72
CA ASP A 185 4.17 12.19 15.35
C ASP A 185 5.49 12.81 14.90
N SER A 186 6.31 12.01 14.20
CA SER A 186 7.65 12.39 13.76
C SER A 186 7.66 13.43 12.63
N GLY A 187 6.52 13.69 11.96
CA GLY A 187 6.45 14.55 10.77
C GLY A 187 7.36 14.11 9.61
N LYS A 188 7.74 12.83 9.59
CA LYS A 188 8.54 12.19 8.54
C LYS A 188 7.63 11.51 7.52
N ASP A 189 8.05 11.47 6.25
CA ASP A 189 7.33 10.75 5.19
C ASP A 189 7.16 9.26 5.50
N ILE A 190 8.15 8.69 6.18
CA ILE A 190 8.12 7.30 6.67
C ILE A 190 8.37 7.34 8.18
N PRO A 191 7.30 7.37 8.99
CA PRO A 191 7.41 7.51 10.43
C PRO A 191 8.01 6.25 11.08
N ARG A 192 8.71 6.46 12.19
CA ARG A 192 9.27 5.39 13.02
C ARG A 192 9.23 5.80 14.49
N TRP A 193 9.21 4.82 15.37
CA TRP A 193 9.24 5.02 16.81
C TRP A 193 10.43 4.28 17.43
N ARG A 194 11.30 5.05 18.07
CA ARG A 194 12.57 4.59 18.65
C ARG A 194 12.67 5.03 20.12
N PRO A 195 11.98 4.32 21.03
CA PRO A 195 11.83 4.76 22.42
C PRO A 195 13.11 4.63 23.25
N ILE A 196 13.97 3.68 22.91
CA ILE A 196 15.28 3.46 23.56
C ILE A 196 16.35 3.52 22.48
N GLN A 197 17.39 4.27 22.75
CA GLN A 197 18.58 4.38 21.90
C GLN A 197 19.72 3.57 22.49
N CYS A 198 20.67 3.16 21.65
CA CYS A 198 21.92 2.62 22.16
C CYS A 198 23.16 3.10 21.39
N ILE A 199 24.32 3.01 22.06
CA ILE A 199 25.63 3.40 21.54
C ILE A 199 26.61 2.29 21.90
N THR A 200 27.23 1.67 20.90
CA THR A 200 28.28 0.66 21.11
C THR A 200 29.65 1.34 21.14
N VAL A 201 30.40 1.13 22.21
CA VAL A 201 31.65 1.85 22.51
C VAL A 201 32.85 1.05 22.04
N LEU A 202 33.69 1.62 21.17
CA LEU A 202 34.90 0.95 20.65
C LEU A 202 36.19 1.45 21.31
N THR A 203 36.17 2.60 21.97
CA THR A 203 37.32 3.18 22.67
C THR A 203 36.95 3.58 24.08
N ASP A 204 37.88 3.39 25.02
CA ASP A 204 37.70 3.82 26.41
C ASP A 204 37.35 5.30 26.51
N ASN A 205 36.33 5.58 27.32
CA ASN A 205 35.81 6.91 27.53
C ASN A 205 35.36 7.08 28.98
N THR A 206 36.26 6.77 29.91
CA THR A 206 35.97 6.76 31.34
C THR A 206 35.93 8.17 31.94
N GLU A 207 36.73 9.09 31.39
CA GLU A 207 36.92 10.43 31.95
C GLU A 207 36.10 11.52 31.22
N PRO A 208 35.61 12.55 31.93
CA PRO A 208 34.95 13.71 31.33
C PRO A 208 35.81 14.45 30.30
N ASN A 209 35.18 15.22 29.40
CA ASN A 209 35.86 16.02 28.37
C ASN A 209 36.74 15.23 27.40
N THR A 210 36.56 13.91 27.31
CA THR A 210 37.25 13.05 26.33
C THR A 210 36.39 12.82 25.07
N GLY A 211 35.47 13.76 24.78
CA GLY A 211 34.55 13.67 23.64
C GLY A 211 33.34 12.75 23.88
N GLY A 212 33.18 12.25 25.10
CA GLY A 212 32.22 11.22 25.54
C GLY A 212 30.74 11.54 25.44
N PHE A 213 29.91 10.62 25.94
CA PHE A 213 28.47 10.82 26.05
C PHE A 213 28.12 11.47 27.39
N GLU A 214 27.34 12.54 27.36
CA GLU A 214 26.86 13.28 28.52
C GLU A 214 25.33 13.27 28.52
N ALA A 215 24.72 13.06 29.69
CA ALA A 215 23.26 12.96 29.81
C ALA A 215 22.77 13.46 31.18
N VAL A 216 21.45 13.63 31.31
CA VAL A 216 20.76 13.91 32.58
C VAL A 216 19.91 12.71 32.99
N PRO A 217 20.47 11.73 33.72
CA PRO A 217 19.69 10.59 34.16
C PRO A 217 18.54 10.98 35.08
N GLY A 218 17.44 10.24 34.98
CA GLY A 218 16.19 10.42 35.72
C GLY A 218 15.23 11.43 35.08
N PHE A 219 15.68 12.21 34.10
CA PHE A 219 14.87 13.29 33.52
C PHE A 219 13.60 12.79 32.81
N HIS A 220 13.57 11.55 32.31
CA HIS A 220 12.39 10.96 31.66
C HIS A 220 11.15 10.96 32.57
N LYS A 221 11.33 10.94 33.90
CA LYS A 221 10.25 11.03 34.90
C LYS A 221 9.71 12.44 35.09
N GLU A 222 10.55 13.45 34.88
CA GLU A 222 10.19 14.87 34.98
C GLU A 222 9.77 15.45 33.61
N PHE A 223 9.94 14.68 32.52
CA PHE A 223 9.77 15.15 31.15
C PHE A 223 8.37 15.72 30.91
N ALA A 224 7.31 15.03 31.34
CA ALA A 224 5.93 15.47 31.16
C ALA A 224 5.66 16.81 31.88
N ASP A 225 6.07 16.92 33.14
CA ASP A 225 5.93 18.15 33.93
C ASP A 225 6.75 19.30 33.36
N TYR A 226 7.97 18.99 32.90
CA TYR A 226 8.83 19.96 32.22
C TYR A 226 8.16 20.50 30.95
N VAL A 227 7.57 19.62 30.12
CA VAL A 227 6.87 20.03 28.89
C VAL A 227 5.64 20.87 29.24
N ALA A 228 4.81 20.41 30.17
CA ALA A 228 3.61 21.13 30.60
C ALA A 228 3.92 22.53 31.14
N LYS A 229 4.99 22.67 31.94
CA LYS A 229 5.42 23.95 32.52
C LYS A 229 6.01 24.91 31.50
N ASN A 230 6.78 24.40 30.54
CA ASN A 230 7.60 25.23 29.66
C ASN A 230 7.03 25.37 28.24
N GLN A 231 5.91 24.71 27.96
CA GLN A 231 5.15 24.79 26.70
C GLN A 231 3.64 24.72 27.00
N PRO A 232 3.03 25.79 27.55
CA PRO A 232 1.58 25.84 27.69
C PRO A 232 0.91 25.76 26.32
N GLU A 233 -0.30 25.20 26.33
CA GLU A 233 -1.13 24.73 25.21
C GLU A 233 -1.07 25.53 23.89
N ALA A 234 -1.34 24.78 22.82
CA ALA A 234 -1.58 25.21 21.46
C ALA A 234 -2.01 26.68 21.32
N VAL A 235 -1.35 27.41 20.43
CA VAL A 235 -1.86 28.66 19.86
C VAL A 235 -3.09 28.30 19.01
N THR A 236 -4.21 28.02 19.66
CA THR A 236 -5.54 28.34 19.14
C THR A 236 -5.83 29.78 19.57
N GLU A 237 -5.85 30.68 18.60
CA GLU A 237 -6.41 32.05 18.72
C GLU A 237 -5.66 33.10 19.57
N ALA A 238 -4.31 33.10 19.60
CA ALA A 238 -3.61 34.31 20.03
C ALA A 238 -3.53 35.33 18.87
N PRO A 239 -3.79 36.65 19.11
CA PRO A 239 -3.58 37.69 18.11
C PRO A 239 -2.15 37.67 17.58
N LEU A 240 -1.97 37.88 16.27
CA LEU A 240 -0.68 37.97 15.55
C LEU A 240 0.34 38.98 16.13
N THR A 241 -0.02 39.72 17.17
CA THR A 241 0.76 40.81 17.77
C THR A 241 1.33 40.47 19.15
N ALA A 242 1.01 39.32 19.76
CA ALA A 242 1.64 38.90 21.01
C ALA A 242 2.97 38.19 20.72
N PRO A 243 4.11 38.62 21.28
CA PRO A 243 5.37 37.90 21.09
C PRO A 243 5.25 36.52 21.73
N ALA A 244 5.34 35.46 20.92
CA ALA A 244 5.40 34.09 21.43
C ALA A 244 6.54 34.00 22.47
N ARG A 245 6.22 33.68 23.73
CA ARG A 245 7.21 33.61 24.82
C ARG A 245 8.34 32.58 24.56
N ARG A 246 8.11 31.59 23.69
CA ARG A 246 9.10 30.63 23.16
C ARG A 246 8.67 30.21 21.75
N PRO A 247 9.52 30.28 20.70
CA PRO A 247 9.25 29.66 19.41
C PRO A 247 9.26 28.11 19.49
N GLN A 248 8.66 27.45 18.49
CA GLN A 248 8.44 25.99 18.45
C GLN A 248 9.78 25.21 18.41
N VAL A 249 9.90 24.17 19.25
CA VAL A 249 11.18 23.53 19.65
C VAL A 249 11.54 22.28 18.83
N CYS A 250 10.65 21.78 17.97
CA CYS A 250 10.86 20.49 17.29
C CYS A 250 11.47 20.64 15.88
N LEU A 251 12.63 20.01 15.63
CA LEU A 251 13.25 19.86 14.31
C LEU A 251 13.19 18.39 13.85
N GLY A 252 11.97 17.87 13.74
CA GLY A 252 11.70 16.43 13.66
C GLY A 252 11.88 15.79 15.04
N ASP A 253 12.62 14.68 15.10
CA ASP A 253 12.95 14.00 16.36
C ASP A 253 13.98 14.79 17.19
N PHE A 254 14.77 15.66 16.56
CA PHE A 254 15.77 16.46 17.27
C PHE A 254 15.14 17.73 17.86
N SER A 255 15.26 17.90 19.17
CA SER A 255 14.73 19.08 19.86
C SER A 255 15.79 19.67 20.80
N PRO A 256 16.41 20.81 20.42
CA PRO A 256 17.52 21.38 21.16
C PRO A 256 17.07 22.05 22.47
N LEU A 257 17.87 21.88 23.51
CA LEU A 257 17.83 22.68 24.72
C LEU A 257 18.48 24.04 24.48
N ARG A 258 17.92 25.07 25.12
CA ARG A 258 18.42 26.44 25.03
C ARG A 258 19.25 26.78 26.25
N MET A 259 20.50 27.20 26.01
CA MET A 259 21.51 27.45 27.05
C MET A 259 21.06 28.39 28.17
N GLN A 260 20.25 29.41 27.86
CA GLN A 260 19.76 30.36 28.86
C GLN A 260 18.51 29.86 29.57
N GLU A 261 17.56 29.35 28.79
CA GLU A 261 16.22 29.06 29.27
C GLU A 261 16.10 27.69 29.95
N ASP A 262 16.95 26.74 29.53
CA ASP A 262 17.01 25.38 30.05
C ASP A 262 18.26 25.15 30.90
N ARG A 263 18.87 26.25 31.40
CA ARG A 263 20.10 26.24 32.19
C ARG A 263 20.04 25.24 33.36
N ALA A 264 18.91 25.19 34.06
CA ALA A 264 18.70 24.27 35.18
C ALA A 264 18.78 22.78 34.79
N VAL A 265 18.42 22.44 33.54
CA VAL A 265 18.57 21.08 33.01
C VAL A 265 20.01 20.85 32.55
N ILE A 266 20.59 21.84 31.87
CA ILE A 266 21.96 21.78 31.33
C ILE A 266 23.00 21.63 32.44
N ASP A 267 22.83 22.31 33.57
CA ASP A 267 23.75 22.25 34.70
C ASP A 267 23.74 20.86 35.40
N ARG A 268 22.76 20.00 35.10
CA ARG A 268 22.65 18.62 35.60
C ARG A 268 23.33 17.59 34.70
N TYR A 269 23.87 17.98 33.54
CA TYR A 269 24.54 17.04 32.64
C TYR A 269 25.76 16.41 33.32
N GLN A 270 25.85 15.09 33.22
CA GLN A 270 26.97 14.32 33.74
C GLN A 270 27.60 13.44 32.66
N HIS A 271 28.90 13.21 32.79
CA HIS A 271 29.65 12.29 31.93
C HIS A 271 29.24 10.84 32.21
N ILE A 272 28.92 10.10 31.15
CA ILE A 272 28.58 8.67 31.23
C ILE A 272 29.81 7.86 30.86
N GLY A 273 30.63 7.55 31.87
CA GLY A 273 31.88 6.83 31.71
C GLY A 273 31.69 5.37 31.28
N CYS A 274 32.46 4.91 30.30
CA CYS A 274 32.40 3.55 29.78
C CYS A 274 33.75 3.07 29.23
N LYS A 275 33.93 1.75 29.19
CA LYS A 275 35.10 1.10 28.56
C LYS A 275 34.74 0.61 27.16
N ALA A 276 35.75 0.34 26.34
CA ALA A 276 35.56 -0.33 25.06
C ALA A 276 34.85 -1.68 25.26
N GLY A 277 33.91 -1.99 24.37
CA GLY A 277 33.02 -3.15 24.45
C GLY A 277 31.75 -2.96 25.29
N SER A 278 31.61 -1.81 25.97
CA SER A 278 30.34 -1.42 26.61
C SER A 278 29.29 -0.97 25.60
N VAL A 279 28.02 -1.11 25.99
CA VAL A 279 26.88 -0.49 25.29
C VAL A 279 26.13 0.42 26.25
N ILE A 280 25.87 1.65 25.81
CA ILE A 280 25.05 2.63 26.54
C ILE A 280 23.64 2.57 25.99
N PHE A 281 22.64 2.40 26.85
CA PHE A 281 21.22 2.50 26.53
C PHE A 281 20.63 3.74 27.18
N PHE A 282 19.76 4.46 26.48
CA PHE A 282 19.06 5.61 27.05
C PHE A 282 17.68 5.83 26.43
N ASP A 283 16.74 6.26 27.27
CA ASP A 283 15.40 6.65 26.87
C ASP A 283 15.44 7.92 26.01
N TRP A 284 14.66 7.95 24.91
CA TRP A 284 14.59 9.09 23.98
C TRP A 284 14.23 10.45 24.59
N ARG A 285 13.62 10.47 25.78
CA ARG A 285 13.28 11.69 26.55
C ARG A 285 14.45 12.20 27.39
N ILE A 286 15.54 11.44 27.52
CA ILE A 286 16.72 11.86 28.29
C ILE A 286 17.45 12.97 27.53
N PRO A 287 17.67 14.14 28.16
CA PRO A 287 18.55 15.16 27.63
C PRO A 287 19.97 14.62 27.53
N HIS A 288 20.57 14.72 26.35
CA HIS A 288 21.91 14.24 26.07
C HIS A 288 22.68 15.08 25.04
N ALA A 289 23.99 14.90 25.04
CA ALA A 289 24.93 15.47 24.07
C ALA A 289 26.23 14.65 24.06
N ASN A 290 27.02 14.78 22.99
CA ASN A 290 28.44 14.45 23.09
C ASN A 290 29.18 15.61 23.76
N SER A 291 30.17 15.30 24.59
CA SER A 291 30.97 16.29 25.34
C SER A 291 31.53 17.36 24.42
N TYR A 292 31.38 18.64 24.76
CA TYR A 292 31.83 19.71 23.87
C TYR A 292 33.36 19.67 23.64
N LYS A 293 34.12 19.23 24.64
CA LYS A 293 35.59 19.12 24.59
C LYS A 293 36.04 17.68 24.34
N HIS A 294 37.18 17.55 23.67
CA HIS A 294 37.92 16.30 23.56
C HIS A 294 39.41 16.54 23.83
N VAL A 295 39.79 16.48 25.11
CA VAL A 295 41.17 16.72 25.59
C VAL A 295 42.03 15.44 25.67
N GLY A 296 41.46 14.30 25.23
CA GLY A 296 42.14 13.00 25.24
C GLY A 296 43.23 12.88 24.17
N THR A 297 43.91 11.73 24.16
CA THR A 297 45.03 11.45 23.24
C THR A 297 44.65 10.52 22.09
N ILE A 298 43.52 9.81 22.19
CA ILE A 298 43.00 8.90 21.17
C ILE A 298 41.64 9.41 20.65
N PRO A 299 41.26 9.09 19.39
CA PRO A 299 39.92 9.36 18.89
C PRO A 299 38.84 8.64 19.72
N ARG A 300 37.68 9.26 19.88
CA ARG A 300 36.46 8.57 20.30
C ARG A 300 35.86 7.84 19.12
N GLU A 301 35.70 6.53 19.28
CA GLU A 301 35.14 5.63 18.28
C GLU A 301 33.89 4.96 18.87
N VAL A 302 32.72 5.22 18.28
CA VAL A 302 31.47 4.56 18.66
C VAL A 302 30.61 4.25 17.44
N ILE A 303 29.81 3.19 17.53
CA ILE A 303 28.79 2.86 16.54
C ILE A 303 27.44 3.22 17.12
N TYR A 304 26.66 4.03 16.39
CA TYR A 304 25.25 4.20 16.69
C TYR A 304 24.52 2.97 16.15
N THR A 305 24.44 1.94 16.99
CA THR A 305 23.58 0.78 16.80
C THR A 305 22.25 1.11 17.44
N GLY A 306 21.13 0.78 16.81
CA GLY A 306 19.83 0.97 17.42
C GLY A 306 18.92 -0.17 17.06
N PHE A 307 17.83 -0.29 17.81
CA PHE A 307 16.73 -1.15 17.43
C PHE A 307 15.42 -0.40 17.62
N ILE A 308 14.40 -0.84 16.91
CA ILE A 308 13.03 -0.35 17.02
C ILE A 308 12.12 -1.54 17.33
N PRO A 309 11.15 -1.40 18.26
CA PRO A 309 10.26 -2.49 18.63
C PRO A 309 9.35 -2.87 17.47
N ASP A 310 8.88 -4.12 17.47
CA ASP A 310 7.98 -4.64 16.44
C ASP A 310 6.55 -4.08 16.54
N THR A 311 6.37 -2.83 16.08
CA THR A 311 5.07 -2.14 16.01
C THR A 311 4.62 -1.98 14.56
N PRO A 312 3.31 -1.77 14.28
CA PRO A 312 2.83 -1.51 12.92
C PRO A 312 3.56 -0.36 12.20
N MET A 313 3.88 0.72 12.92
CA MET A 313 4.66 1.84 12.39
C MET A 313 6.07 1.41 11.99
N ASN A 314 6.76 0.68 12.87
CA ASN A 314 8.15 0.27 12.65
C ASN A 314 8.29 -0.83 11.59
N ARG A 315 7.29 -1.69 11.42
CA ARG A 315 7.23 -2.66 10.31
C ARG A 315 7.24 -1.95 8.95
N THR A 316 6.51 -0.84 8.82
CA THR A 316 6.51 -0.05 7.59
C THR A 316 7.88 0.58 7.34
N TYR A 317 8.50 1.17 8.38
CA TYR A 317 9.84 1.76 8.27
C TYR A 317 10.91 0.73 7.88
N VAL A 318 10.93 -0.45 8.52
CA VAL A 318 11.97 -1.46 8.24
C VAL A 318 11.85 -2.04 6.82
N GLN A 319 10.64 -2.15 6.27
CA GLN A 319 10.45 -2.60 4.89
C GLN A 319 11.07 -1.61 3.89
N GLU A 320 10.88 -0.32 4.11
CA GLU A 320 11.58 0.69 3.30
C GLU A 320 13.10 0.62 3.53
N GLN A 321 13.56 0.44 4.77
CA GLN A 321 14.98 0.31 5.07
C GLN A 321 15.60 -0.89 4.31
N LEU A 322 14.90 -2.03 4.26
CA LEU A 322 15.33 -3.20 3.50
C LEU A 322 15.35 -2.93 1.99
N ARG A 323 14.33 -2.26 1.45
CA ARG A 323 14.30 -1.86 0.03
C ARG A 323 15.49 -0.96 -0.30
N ARG A 324 15.78 0.03 0.56
CA ARG A 324 16.91 0.96 0.40
C ARG A 324 18.26 0.25 0.50
N TYR A 325 18.41 -0.67 1.45
CA TYR A 325 19.59 -1.54 1.55
C TYR A 325 19.81 -2.32 0.25
N LYS A 326 18.78 -3.03 -0.25
CA LYS A 326 18.85 -3.79 -1.52
C LYS A 326 19.18 -2.91 -2.73
N ALA A 327 18.65 -1.69 -2.76
CA ALA A 327 18.85 -0.73 -3.84
C ALA A 327 20.13 0.12 -3.71
N ARG A 328 20.89 -0.03 -2.61
CA ARG A 328 22.08 0.76 -2.26
C ARG A 328 21.80 2.26 -2.12
N LEU A 329 20.67 2.58 -1.51
CA LEU A 329 20.22 3.95 -1.23
C LEU A 329 20.54 4.34 0.21
N LEU A 330 20.77 5.64 0.44
CA LEU A 330 20.86 6.19 1.80
C LEU A 330 19.57 5.87 2.58
N PRO A 331 19.66 5.65 3.92
CA PRO A 331 18.49 5.40 4.75
C PRO A 331 17.41 6.49 4.60
N ALA A 332 16.14 6.12 4.79
CA ALA A 332 14.99 7.01 4.55
C ALA A 332 15.01 8.30 5.38
N ASP A 333 15.68 8.29 6.53
CA ASP A 333 15.80 9.40 7.46
C ASP A 333 17.19 10.06 7.49
N HIS A 334 17.99 9.84 6.43
CA HIS A 334 19.25 10.54 6.24
C HIS A 334 19.07 12.07 6.16
N TRP A 335 20.15 12.81 6.39
CA TRP A 335 20.07 14.27 6.60
C TRP A 335 20.05 15.10 5.32
N GLN A 336 20.40 14.51 4.18
CA GLN A 336 20.31 15.17 2.87
C GLN A 336 18.86 15.03 2.39
N LYS A 337 18.13 16.14 2.25
CA LYS A 337 16.69 16.11 1.91
C LYS A 337 16.40 16.37 0.44
N ASP A 338 17.43 16.75 -0.32
CA ASP A 338 17.26 17.26 -1.68
C ASP A 338 17.26 16.14 -2.74
N ASP A 339 17.78 14.95 -2.40
CA ASP A 339 17.78 13.76 -3.25
C ASP A 339 17.32 12.53 -2.45
N VAL A 340 16.06 12.12 -2.67
CA VAL A 340 15.41 11.01 -1.95
C VAL A 340 15.97 9.63 -2.31
N ASP A 341 16.67 9.52 -3.44
CA ASP A 341 17.24 8.29 -3.99
C ASP A 341 18.78 8.37 -4.12
N ALA A 342 19.41 9.23 -3.33
CA ALA A 342 20.86 9.29 -3.23
C ALA A 342 21.44 7.93 -2.81
N ARG A 343 22.50 7.49 -3.52
CA ARG A 343 23.20 6.23 -3.25
C ARG A 343 24.24 6.39 -2.14
N VAL A 344 24.50 5.30 -1.42
CA VAL A 344 25.63 5.26 -0.50
C VAL A 344 26.96 5.34 -1.25
N THR A 345 27.94 6.03 -0.66
CA THR A 345 29.30 6.20 -1.20
C THR A 345 30.33 5.28 -0.55
N GLU A 346 29.91 4.53 0.46
CA GLU A 346 30.72 3.53 1.17
C GLU A 346 30.97 2.28 0.32
N ASP A 347 32.06 1.57 0.61
CA ASP A 347 32.37 0.30 -0.03
C ASP A 347 31.37 -0.77 0.42
N PHE A 348 30.33 -0.96 -0.38
CA PHE A 348 29.23 -1.88 -0.12
C PHE A 348 29.72 -3.32 -0.30
N SER A 349 30.10 -3.95 0.81
CA SER A 349 30.44 -5.37 0.86
C SER A 349 29.19 -6.22 0.98
N ALA A 350 29.16 -7.38 0.33
CA ALA A 350 28.14 -8.39 0.61
C ALA A 350 28.24 -8.78 2.08
N HIS A 351 27.17 -8.54 2.84
CA HIS A 351 27.07 -8.94 4.23
C HIS A 351 26.18 -10.18 4.34
N HIS A 352 26.71 -11.22 4.98
CA HIS A 352 25.98 -12.44 5.31
C HIS A 352 25.35 -12.25 6.68
N PHE A 353 24.04 -12.06 6.72
CA PHE A 353 23.32 -11.89 7.97
C PHE A 353 23.22 -13.21 8.73
N SER A 354 23.34 -13.14 10.04
CA SER A 354 22.96 -14.25 10.93
C SER A 354 21.45 -14.52 10.86
N ALA A 355 20.98 -15.65 11.39
CA ALA A 355 19.54 -15.92 11.49
C ALA A 355 18.79 -14.80 12.24
N LEU A 356 19.42 -14.22 13.28
CA LEU A 356 18.89 -13.06 13.99
C LEU A 356 18.95 -11.81 13.11
N GLY A 357 20.10 -11.51 12.50
CA GLY A 357 20.31 -10.38 11.60
C GLY A 357 19.28 -10.31 10.48
N SER A 358 18.96 -11.45 9.87
CA SER A 358 17.96 -11.52 8.82
C SER A 358 16.55 -11.19 9.30
N ARG A 359 16.19 -11.50 10.56
CA ARG A 359 14.94 -11.00 11.16
C ARG A 359 15.01 -9.51 11.45
N LEU A 360 16.14 -9.06 12.00
CA LEU A 360 16.34 -7.67 12.39
C LEU A 360 16.31 -6.71 11.19
N ILE A 361 16.79 -7.10 10.01
CA ILE A 361 16.70 -6.30 8.78
C ILE A 361 15.43 -6.61 7.96
N ALA A 362 14.55 -7.46 8.49
CA ALA A 362 13.32 -7.92 7.83
C ALA A 362 13.51 -8.69 6.50
N LEU A 363 14.71 -9.27 6.26
CA LEU A 363 14.92 -10.22 5.17
C LEU A 363 14.05 -11.46 5.33
N HIS A 364 13.94 -11.96 6.57
CA HIS A 364 12.93 -12.93 6.95
C HIS A 364 12.02 -12.31 8.02
N PRO A 365 10.70 -12.38 7.87
CA PRO A 365 9.80 -11.77 8.84
C PRO A 365 9.77 -12.54 10.17
N TRP A 366 9.45 -11.91 11.31
CA TRP A 366 9.14 -12.68 12.53
C TRP A 366 7.92 -13.60 12.30
N ARG A 367 7.80 -14.77 12.95
CA ARG A 367 6.62 -15.65 12.77
C ARG A 367 5.33 -14.90 13.10
N GLY A 368 4.29 -15.05 12.26
CA GLY A 368 3.04 -14.28 12.37
C GLY A 368 2.95 -13.06 11.42
N TRP A 369 3.85 -12.97 10.44
CA TRP A 369 3.73 -12.00 9.36
C TRP A 369 2.91 -12.58 8.20
N CYS A 370 1.62 -12.29 8.19
CA CYS A 370 0.83 -12.28 6.96
C CYS A 370 0.58 -10.82 6.59
N VAL A 371 1.01 -10.34 5.42
CA VAL A 371 0.59 -9.01 4.95
C VAL A 371 -0.78 -9.17 4.31
N TRP A 372 -1.83 -8.75 5.02
CA TRP A 372 -3.14 -8.55 4.43
C TRP A 372 -3.25 -7.10 3.98
N LEU A 373 -3.69 -6.94 2.73
CA LEU A 373 -3.89 -5.67 2.08
C LEU A 373 -5.37 -5.57 1.73
N GLU A 374 -6.06 -4.53 2.21
CA GLU A 374 -7.49 -4.33 1.94
C GLU A 374 -7.78 -2.96 1.31
N LEU A 375 -8.78 -2.94 0.45
CA LEU A 375 -9.35 -1.79 -0.26
C LEU A 375 -10.66 -1.29 0.39
N VAL A 376 -10.65 -1.07 1.72
CA VAL A 376 -11.72 -0.47 2.55
C VAL A 376 -12.81 -1.44 3.10
N GLY A 377 -12.87 -1.60 4.43
CA GLY A 377 -14.14 -1.88 5.14
C GLY A 377 -14.22 -2.98 6.22
N ALA A 378 -13.72 -2.66 7.44
CA ALA A 378 -13.90 -3.31 8.75
C ALA A 378 -12.94 -4.46 9.09
N VAL A 379 -11.82 -4.08 9.74
CA VAL A 379 -10.67 -4.93 10.05
C VAL A 379 -10.42 -5.04 11.56
N GLY A 380 -11.33 -4.55 12.41
CA GLY A 380 -11.05 -4.42 13.85
C GLY A 380 -10.93 -5.72 14.67
N CYS A 381 -10.93 -6.92 14.06
CA CYS A 381 -11.23 -8.14 14.82
C CYS A 381 -10.53 -9.43 14.36
N VAL A 382 -9.50 -9.38 13.52
CA VAL A 382 -8.63 -10.56 13.33
C VAL A 382 -7.44 -10.32 14.24
N GLY A 383 -7.22 -11.21 15.22
CA GLY A 383 -6.17 -11.07 16.24
C GLY A 383 -4.76 -10.95 15.68
N ASP A 384 -3.77 -10.86 16.57
CA ASP A 384 -2.35 -10.45 16.38
C ASP A 384 -1.49 -11.22 15.35
N VAL A 385 -2.08 -12.02 14.46
CA VAL A 385 -1.42 -12.94 13.52
C VAL A 385 -1.22 -12.33 12.12
N VAL A 386 -1.69 -11.09 11.88
CA VAL A 386 -1.70 -10.46 10.56
C VAL A 386 -1.17 -9.02 10.60
N CYS A 387 -0.23 -8.70 9.72
CA CYS A 387 0.26 -7.35 9.44
C CYS A 387 -0.71 -6.63 8.49
N TRP A 388 -1.09 -5.41 8.86
CA TRP A 388 -1.99 -4.58 8.08
C TRP A 388 -1.21 -3.50 7.35
N LEU A 389 -1.49 -3.34 6.06
CA LEU A 389 -0.98 -2.24 5.27
C LEU A 389 -2.14 -1.51 4.61
N GLN A 390 -2.21 -0.20 4.82
CA GLN A 390 -3.19 0.65 4.17
C GLN A 390 -2.56 1.26 2.92
N VAL A 391 -3.18 0.99 1.77
CA VAL A 391 -2.80 1.61 0.50
C VAL A 391 -3.90 2.58 0.06
N ASN A 392 -3.52 3.78 -0.35
CA ASN A 392 -4.44 4.76 -0.91
C ASN A 392 -4.46 4.63 -2.44
N LEU A 393 -5.55 4.10 -2.98
CA LEU A 393 -5.79 3.97 -4.42
C LEU A 393 -6.95 4.87 -4.89
N VAL A 394 -7.30 5.92 -4.13
CA VAL A 394 -8.43 6.80 -4.44
C VAL A 394 -8.25 7.50 -5.79
N GLN A 395 -7.04 7.95 -6.11
CA GLN A 395 -6.77 8.60 -7.40
C GLN A 395 -6.94 7.63 -8.58
N SER A 396 -6.40 6.41 -8.46
CA SER A 396 -6.59 5.36 -9.47
C SER A 396 -8.06 5.00 -9.63
N TYR A 397 -8.78 4.89 -8.51
CA TYR A 397 -10.21 4.62 -8.50
C TYR A 397 -11.01 5.70 -9.23
N TRP A 398 -10.74 6.97 -8.90
CA TRP A 398 -11.42 8.10 -9.52
C TRP A 398 -11.21 8.10 -11.04
N ASN A 399 -9.96 7.98 -11.48
CA ASN A 399 -9.60 8.11 -12.89
C ASN A 399 -10.03 6.91 -13.73
N SER A 400 -9.90 5.69 -13.21
CA SER A 400 -10.07 4.46 -13.99
C SER A 400 -11.43 3.79 -13.79
N VAL A 401 -12.21 4.19 -12.77
CA VAL A 401 -13.51 3.61 -12.49
C VAL A 401 -14.59 4.68 -12.43
N PHE A 402 -14.44 5.66 -11.55
CA PHE A 402 -15.53 6.59 -11.26
C PHE A 402 -15.81 7.55 -12.42
N ALA A 403 -14.78 8.26 -12.93
CA ALA A 403 -14.93 9.19 -14.03
C ALA A 403 -15.49 8.52 -15.31
N PRO A 404 -14.97 7.37 -15.77
CA PRO A 404 -15.58 6.64 -16.90
C PRO A 404 -17.04 6.24 -16.65
N CYS A 405 -17.40 5.89 -15.40
CA CYS A 405 -18.80 5.63 -15.07
C CYS A 405 -19.66 6.90 -15.18
N LEU A 406 -19.15 8.06 -14.72
CA LEU A 406 -19.86 9.33 -14.84
C LEU A 406 -20.12 9.67 -16.31
N GLU A 407 -19.10 9.56 -17.16
CA GLU A 407 -19.22 9.75 -18.61
C GLU A 407 -20.30 8.82 -19.19
N GLY A 408 -20.27 7.52 -18.86
CA GLY A 408 -21.31 6.58 -19.30
C GLY A 408 -22.73 6.96 -18.85
N TYR A 409 -22.89 7.45 -17.61
CA TYR A 409 -24.19 7.92 -17.13
C TYR A 409 -24.66 9.20 -17.84
N GLU A 410 -23.75 10.13 -18.18
CA GLU A 410 -24.05 11.32 -18.99
C GLU A 410 -24.48 10.96 -20.41
N GLU A 411 -23.93 9.89 -20.97
CA GLU A 411 -24.36 9.31 -22.25
C GLU A 411 -25.70 8.57 -22.15
N GLY A 412 -26.28 8.44 -20.96
CA GLY A 412 -27.53 7.73 -20.73
C GLY A 412 -27.39 6.22 -20.62
N LEU A 413 -26.18 5.71 -20.52
CA LEU A 413 -25.86 4.29 -20.36
C LEU A 413 -25.98 3.87 -18.89
N THR A 414 -25.76 2.59 -18.60
CA THR A 414 -25.72 2.08 -17.21
C THR A 414 -24.46 1.25 -16.99
N PRO A 415 -23.30 1.91 -16.77
CA PRO A 415 -22.04 1.22 -16.52
C PRO A 415 -22.05 0.42 -15.22
N ASN A 416 -21.23 -0.63 -15.17
CA ASN A 416 -21.04 -1.45 -13.97
C ASN A 416 -19.70 -1.12 -13.28
N PRO A 417 -19.71 -0.28 -12.22
CA PRO A 417 -18.49 0.17 -11.55
C PRO A 417 -17.74 -0.95 -10.83
N ASP A 418 -18.42 -2.04 -10.41
CA ASP A 418 -17.77 -3.14 -9.70
C ASP A 418 -16.90 -3.99 -10.65
N ILE A 419 -17.32 -4.14 -11.92
CA ILE A 419 -16.53 -4.78 -12.98
C ILE A 419 -15.25 -3.97 -13.25
N LEU A 420 -15.37 -2.66 -13.42
CA LEU A 420 -14.22 -1.78 -13.62
C LEU A 420 -13.31 -1.74 -12.39
N CYS A 421 -13.88 -1.74 -11.18
CA CYS A 421 -13.11 -1.80 -9.93
C CYS A 421 -12.25 -3.07 -9.85
N ASN A 422 -12.81 -4.23 -10.21
CA ASN A 422 -12.02 -5.46 -10.26
C ASN A 422 -10.91 -5.35 -11.30
N ARG A 423 -11.23 -4.94 -12.53
CA ARG A 423 -10.27 -4.84 -13.64
C ARG A 423 -9.13 -3.86 -13.37
N GLU A 424 -9.44 -2.63 -12.98
CA GLU A 424 -8.47 -1.54 -12.90
C GLU A 424 -7.83 -1.40 -11.51
N ILE A 425 -8.56 -1.77 -10.45
CA ILE A 425 -8.12 -1.53 -9.08
C ILE A 425 -7.65 -2.82 -8.43
N LYS A 426 -8.55 -3.79 -8.20
CA LYS A 426 -8.21 -4.99 -7.41
C LYS A 426 -7.21 -5.92 -8.10
N PHE A 427 -7.28 -6.09 -9.42
CA PHE A 427 -6.43 -7.02 -10.16
C PHE A 427 -5.37 -6.34 -11.04
N LYS A 428 -5.28 -5.00 -10.98
CA LYS A 428 -4.25 -4.22 -11.67
C LYS A 428 -3.48 -3.31 -10.72
N ALA A 429 -4.04 -2.16 -10.30
CA ALA A 429 -3.31 -1.24 -9.43
C ALA A 429 -2.85 -1.89 -8.11
N PHE A 430 -3.72 -2.72 -7.52
CA PHE A 430 -3.45 -3.42 -6.27
C PHE A 430 -2.46 -4.59 -6.42
N THR A 431 -2.57 -5.39 -7.49
CA THR A 431 -1.62 -6.48 -7.76
C THR A 431 -0.24 -5.92 -8.11
N GLU A 432 -0.16 -4.80 -8.84
CA GLU A 432 1.08 -4.06 -9.07
C GLU A 432 1.69 -3.54 -7.76
N TYR A 433 0.87 -3.01 -6.85
CA TYR A 433 1.33 -2.59 -5.53
C TYR A 433 1.82 -3.78 -4.69
N ALA A 434 1.07 -4.89 -4.68
CA ALA A 434 1.46 -6.11 -3.98
C ALA A 434 2.82 -6.64 -4.46
N LYS A 435 3.05 -6.65 -5.78
CA LYS A 435 4.36 -6.99 -6.36
C LYS A 435 5.46 -6.03 -5.89
N LYS A 436 5.20 -4.72 -5.82
CA LYS A 436 6.18 -3.71 -5.38
C LYS A 436 6.63 -3.92 -3.93
N ILE A 437 5.75 -4.45 -3.08
CA ILE A 437 6.09 -4.78 -1.68
C ILE A 437 6.61 -6.22 -1.50
N GLY A 438 6.80 -6.96 -2.60
CA GLY A 438 7.36 -8.31 -2.58
C GLY A 438 6.37 -9.42 -2.25
N ALA A 439 5.07 -9.23 -2.48
CA ALA A 439 4.09 -10.31 -2.30
C ALA A 439 4.13 -11.31 -3.47
N ASP A 440 4.19 -12.60 -3.15
CA ASP A 440 4.15 -13.69 -4.14
C ASP A 440 2.73 -13.91 -4.70
N TYR A 441 1.72 -13.79 -3.84
CA TYR A 441 0.32 -14.00 -4.18
C TYR A 441 -0.58 -12.91 -3.60
N VAL A 442 -1.73 -12.72 -4.25
CA VAL A 442 -2.81 -11.83 -3.82
C VAL A 442 -4.07 -12.65 -3.58
N ALA A 443 -4.51 -12.73 -2.33
CA ALA A 443 -5.78 -13.36 -1.98
C ALA A 443 -6.91 -12.33 -1.92
N THR A 444 -8.10 -12.70 -2.39
CA THR A 444 -9.30 -11.88 -2.22
C THR A 444 -10.47 -12.73 -1.75
N GLY A 445 -11.43 -12.12 -1.06
CA GLY A 445 -12.67 -12.78 -0.62
C GLY A 445 -13.72 -12.99 -1.71
N HIS A 446 -13.32 -13.06 -2.98
CA HIS A 446 -14.27 -13.34 -4.06
C HIS A 446 -14.69 -14.81 -4.04
N TYR A 447 -15.98 -15.04 -4.23
CA TYR A 447 -16.53 -16.36 -4.53
C TYR A 447 -16.32 -16.62 -6.02
N ALA A 448 -15.15 -17.14 -6.39
CA ALA A 448 -14.82 -17.61 -7.73
C ALA A 448 -13.75 -18.69 -7.59
N ALA A 449 -13.57 -19.52 -8.62
CA ALA A 449 -12.53 -20.54 -8.61
C ALA A 449 -11.52 -20.30 -9.73
N LEU A 450 -10.28 -20.72 -9.51
CA LEU A 450 -9.25 -20.80 -10.55
C LEU A 450 -8.88 -22.26 -10.75
N ARG A 451 -8.89 -22.71 -12.00
CA ARG A 451 -8.35 -24.00 -12.41
C ARG A 451 -7.03 -23.80 -13.15
N PRO A 452 -6.10 -24.78 -13.14
CA PRO A 452 -4.91 -24.73 -13.96
C PRO A 452 -5.25 -24.44 -15.43
N ALA A 453 -4.32 -23.79 -16.12
CA ALA A 453 -4.47 -23.47 -17.53
C ALA A 453 -4.58 -24.75 -18.38
N GLU A 454 -5.44 -24.71 -19.39
CA GLU A 454 -5.38 -25.66 -20.49
C GLU A 454 -4.23 -25.19 -21.42
N GLU A 455 -3.28 -26.07 -21.75
CA GLU A 455 -2.21 -25.81 -22.74
C GLU A 455 -1.22 -24.65 -22.43
N GLY A 456 -0.90 -24.39 -21.15
CA GLY A 456 0.15 -23.43 -20.77
C GLY A 456 -0.23 -21.96 -20.85
N GLY A 457 -1.51 -21.65 -21.04
CA GLY A 457 -2.08 -20.30 -20.99
C GLY A 457 -2.25 -19.73 -19.57
N PRO A 458 -3.02 -18.65 -19.40
CA PRO A 458 -3.38 -18.14 -18.08
C PRO A 458 -4.30 -19.11 -17.31
N PRO A 459 -4.38 -19.02 -15.97
CA PRO A 459 -5.34 -19.80 -15.19
C PRO A 459 -6.79 -19.58 -15.64
N ASN A 460 -7.58 -20.65 -15.63
CA ASN A 460 -8.99 -20.61 -16.04
C ASN A 460 -9.88 -20.09 -14.89
N LEU A 461 -10.56 -18.97 -15.13
CA LEU A 461 -11.60 -18.48 -14.23
C LEU A 461 -12.84 -19.37 -14.32
N CYS A 462 -13.34 -19.85 -13.19
CA CYS A 462 -14.52 -20.69 -13.08
C CYS A 462 -15.53 -20.09 -12.08
N ALA A 463 -16.80 -20.41 -12.30
CA ALA A 463 -17.86 -20.13 -11.33
C ALA A 463 -17.55 -20.80 -9.97
N ALA A 464 -17.95 -20.14 -8.89
CA ALA A 464 -17.83 -20.72 -7.55
C ALA A 464 -18.79 -21.90 -7.33
N GLU A 465 -18.49 -22.73 -6.33
CA GLU A 465 -19.38 -23.80 -5.90
C GLU A 465 -20.73 -23.26 -5.37
N ASP A 466 -20.72 -22.11 -4.70
CA ASP A 466 -21.95 -21.44 -4.27
C ASP A 466 -22.51 -20.57 -5.39
N GLU A 467 -23.36 -21.16 -6.24
CA GLU A 467 -24.00 -20.48 -7.37
C GLU A 467 -24.73 -19.18 -6.98
N THR A 468 -25.25 -19.09 -5.75
CA THR A 468 -25.99 -17.91 -5.27
C THR A 468 -25.08 -16.73 -4.91
N LYS A 469 -23.78 -17.01 -4.77
CA LYS A 469 -22.73 -16.07 -4.40
C LYS A 469 -21.62 -15.97 -5.43
N ASP A 470 -21.64 -16.79 -6.49
CA ASP A 470 -20.66 -16.78 -7.57
C ASP A 470 -20.44 -15.37 -8.13
N GLN A 471 -19.20 -14.89 -8.05
CA GLN A 471 -18.75 -13.57 -8.45
C GLN A 471 -17.90 -13.60 -9.73
N SER A 472 -17.79 -14.74 -10.41
CA SER A 472 -17.08 -14.85 -11.70
C SER A 472 -17.58 -13.83 -12.74
N TYR A 473 -18.87 -13.47 -12.71
CA TYR A 473 -19.45 -12.38 -13.51
C TYR A 473 -18.70 -11.06 -13.38
N PHE A 474 -18.33 -10.66 -12.16
CA PHE A 474 -17.63 -9.40 -11.91
C PHE A 474 -16.14 -9.43 -12.24
N LEU A 475 -15.60 -10.63 -12.46
CA LEU A 475 -14.19 -10.89 -12.78
C LEU A 475 -13.98 -11.10 -14.29
N SER A 476 -15.06 -11.17 -15.07
CA SER A 476 -15.08 -11.49 -16.51
C SER A 476 -14.29 -10.52 -17.41
N SER A 477 -14.01 -9.30 -16.95
CA SER A 477 -13.25 -8.29 -17.70
C SER A 477 -11.78 -8.18 -17.26
N VAL A 478 -11.37 -8.95 -16.25
CA VAL A 478 -9.99 -8.98 -15.76
C VAL A 478 -9.13 -9.78 -16.76
N ASP A 479 -7.94 -9.27 -17.08
CA ASP A 479 -6.97 -10.01 -17.89
C ASP A 479 -6.62 -11.33 -17.19
N GLY A 480 -6.83 -12.47 -17.86
CA GLY A 480 -6.60 -13.79 -17.27
C GLY A 480 -5.19 -13.97 -16.73
N ARG A 481 -4.18 -13.30 -17.29
CA ARG A 481 -2.80 -13.34 -16.80
C ARG A 481 -2.64 -12.76 -15.41
N ALA A 482 -3.49 -11.80 -15.03
CA ALA A 482 -3.49 -11.23 -13.68
C ALA A 482 -3.79 -12.30 -12.62
N PHE A 483 -4.52 -13.36 -12.97
CA PHE A 483 -4.85 -14.45 -12.04
C PHE A 483 -3.69 -15.40 -11.73
N SER A 484 -2.56 -15.29 -12.44
CA SER A 484 -1.38 -16.16 -12.19
C SER A 484 -0.79 -16.03 -10.80
N ILE A 485 -1.04 -14.91 -10.12
CA ILE A 485 -0.61 -14.63 -8.75
C ILE A 485 -1.79 -14.44 -7.80
N VAL A 486 -3.00 -14.87 -8.18
CA VAL A 486 -4.22 -14.62 -7.39
C VAL A 486 -4.71 -15.91 -6.74
N LEU A 487 -5.23 -15.77 -5.53
CA LEU A 487 -5.92 -16.83 -4.80
C LEU A 487 -7.37 -16.42 -4.53
N PHE A 488 -8.30 -17.36 -4.74
CA PHE A 488 -9.71 -17.25 -4.34
C PHE A 488 -10.05 -18.34 -3.31
N PRO A 489 -9.76 -18.12 -2.02
CA PRO A 489 -9.92 -19.16 -1.00
C PRO A 489 -11.37 -19.64 -0.82
N LEU A 490 -12.34 -18.81 -1.21
CA LEU A 490 -13.78 -19.09 -1.00
C LEU A 490 -14.43 -19.81 -2.19
N GLY A 491 -13.70 -20.09 -3.27
CA GLY A 491 -14.25 -20.64 -4.50
C GLY A 491 -14.94 -22.00 -4.35
N GLY A 492 -14.42 -22.85 -3.47
CA GLY A 492 -14.98 -24.18 -3.15
C GLY A 492 -15.72 -24.22 -1.82
N MET A 493 -16.34 -23.11 -1.41
CA MET A 493 -17.04 -23.03 -0.13
C MET A 493 -18.40 -22.37 -0.28
N ARG A 494 -19.38 -22.90 0.45
CA ARG A 494 -20.69 -22.24 0.59
C ARG A 494 -20.63 -21.11 1.59
N LYS A 495 -21.39 -20.03 1.37
CA LYS A 495 -21.43 -18.89 2.30
C LYS A 495 -21.82 -19.27 3.72
N THR A 496 -22.70 -20.27 3.86
CA THR A 496 -23.10 -20.83 5.15
C THR A 496 -21.93 -21.45 5.90
N GLU A 497 -21.05 -22.15 5.18
CA GLU A 497 -19.83 -22.73 5.74
C GLU A 497 -18.81 -21.66 6.13
N VAL A 498 -18.58 -20.66 5.28
CA VAL A 498 -17.69 -19.53 5.59
C VAL A 498 -18.13 -18.82 6.87
N ARG A 499 -19.44 -18.60 7.06
CA ARG A 499 -19.97 -18.01 8.31
C ARG A 499 -19.81 -18.92 9.52
N ARG A 500 -19.97 -20.23 9.35
CA ARG A 500 -19.75 -21.21 10.43
C ARG A 500 -18.29 -21.19 10.89
N ILE A 501 -17.34 -21.16 9.96
CA ILE A 501 -15.91 -21.07 10.27
C ILE A 501 -15.58 -19.73 10.93
N ALA A 502 -16.09 -18.62 10.38
CA ALA A 502 -15.89 -17.32 11.00
C ALA A 502 -16.44 -17.26 12.45
N ALA A 503 -17.56 -17.93 12.72
CA ALA A 503 -18.12 -18.02 14.06
C ALA A 503 -17.33 -18.95 15.00
N SER A 504 -16.77 -20.06 14.49
CA SER A 504 -15.94 -20.96 15.30
C SER A 504 -14.59 -20.35 15.67
N GLU A 505 -14.06 -19.46 14.81
CA GLU A 505 -12.83 -18.70 15.03
C GLU A 505 -13.06 -17.35 15.74
N ASP A 506 -14.27 -17.11 16.26
CA ASP A 506 -14.66 -15.87 16.97
C ASP A 506 -14.38 -14.56 16.20
N LEU A 507 -14.47 -14.60 14.86
CA LEU A 507 -14.27 -13.41 14.04
C LEU A 507 -15.50 -12.50 14.15
N CYS A 508 -15.31 -11.22 14.50
CA CYS A 508 -16.44 -10.28 14.63
C CYS A 508 -17.24 -10.05 13.33
N THR A 509 -16.66 -10.44 12.19
CA THR A 509 -17.32 -10.37 10.87
C THR A 509 -18.28 -11.53 10.63
N ALA A 510 -18.32 -12.56 11.47
CA ALA A 510 -19.14 -13.76 11.31
C ALA A 510 -20.64 -13.44 11.10
N MET A 511 -21.15 -12.46 11.84
CA MET A 511 -22.54 -12.02 11.79
C MET A 511 -22.76 -10.76 10.95
N LYS A 512 -21.70 -10.19 10.35
CA LYS A 512 -21.80 -8.98 9.54
C LYS A 512 -22.63 -9.27 8.28
N LYS A 513 -23.62 -8.40 8.01
CA LYS A 513 -24.40 -8.47 6.78
C LYS A 513 -23.50 -8.15 5.59
N ASP A 514 -23.71 -8.88 4.49
CA ASP A 514 -22.97 -8.64 3.24
C ASP A 514 -23.23 -7.20 2.77
N SER A 515 -22.19 -6.57 2.25
CA SER A 515 -22.31 -5.24 1.63
C SER A 515 -23.25 -5.32 0.43
N VAL A 516 -24.17 -4.36 0.34
CA VAL A 516 -25.12 -4.22 -0.76
C VAL A 516 -24.93 -2.84 -1.41
N GLY A 517 -25.07 -2.78 -2.73
CA GLY A 517 -24.83 -1.58 -3.53
C GLY A 517 -23.40 -1.48 -4.06
N ILE A 518 -23.14 -0.41 -4.81
CA ILE A 518 -21.84 -0.11 -5.43
C ILE A 518 -20.79 0.09 -4.31
N CYS A 519 -19.61 -0.53 -4.49
CA CYS A 519 -18.60 -0.78 -3.44
C CYS A 519 -18.27 0.38 -2.48
N PHE A 520 -18.37 1.65 -2.90
CA PHE A 520 -17.96 2.85 -2.13
C PHE A 520 -19.11 3.82 -1.83
N ILE A 521 -20.26 3.67 -2.48
CA ILE A 521 -21.44 4.54 -2.26
C ILE A 521 -22.18 4.09 -0.99
N GLY A 522 -22.17 2.79 -0.70
CA GLY A 522 -22.92 2.18 0.39
C GLY A 522 -24.43 2.23 0.15
N LYS A 523 -25.23 2.37 1.23
CA LYS A 523 -26.70 2.27 1.20
C LYS A 523 -27.44 3.55 0.76
N ARG A 524 -26.79 4.47 0.06
CA ARG A 524 -27.40 5.78 -0.32
C ARG A 524 -28.35 5.63 -1.52
N ASN A 525 -29.27 6.57 -1.68
CA ASN A 525 -30.09 6.67 -2.90
C ASN A 525 -29.18 7.00 -4.09
N PHE A 526 -29.18 6.15 -5.12
CA PHE A 526 -28.29 6.29 -6.28
C PHE A 526 -28.55 7.58 -7.07
N GLY A 527 -29.81 7.96 -7.28
CA GLY A 527 -30.18 9.18 -8.01
C GLY A 527 -29.69 10.43 -7.30
N ASP A 528 -29.89 10.53 -5.99
CA ASP A 528 -29.40 11.67 -5.20
C ASP A 528 -27.86 11.72 -5.15
N PHE A 529 -27.21 10.56 -5.19
CA PHE A 529 -25.76 10.46 -5.22
C PHE A 529 -25.19 10.92 -6.56
N ILE A 530 -25.70 10.40 -7.68
CA ILE A 530 -25.11 10.69 -9.00
C ILE A 530 -25.27 12.17 -9.38
N HIS A 531 -26.34 12.81 -8.93
CA HIS A 531 -26.60 14.23 -9.17
C HIS A 531 -25.74 15.20 -8.34
N GLN A 532 -24.85 14.69 -7.48
CA GLN A 532 -23.78 15.49 -6.89
C GLN A 532 -22.61 15.73 -7.87
N TYR A 533 -22.53 14.91 -8.93
CA TYR A 533 -21.44 14.94 -9.90
C TYR A 533 -21.92 15.31 -11.30
N ILE A 534 -23.09 14.81 -11.72
CA ILE A 534 -23.67 15.03 -13.04
C ILE A 534 -24.85 16.00 -12.93
N GLN A 535 -24.87 17.01 -13.79
CA GLN A 535 -25.99 17.95 -13.86
C GLN A 535 -27.31 17.22 -14.14
N ARG A 536 -28.38 17.57 -13.41
CA ARG A 536 -29.72 17.02 -13.67
C ARG A 536 -30.19 17.42 -15.06
N GLN A 537 -30.34 16.43 -15.92
CA GLN A 537 -30.96 16.55 -17.23
C GLN A 537 -32.44 16.15 -17.10
N GLU A 538 -33.30 17.16 -17.01
CA GLU A 538 -34.75 16.96 -16.99
C GLU A 538 -35.27 16.66 -18.40
N GLY A 539 -36.38 15.93 -18.46
CA GLY A 539 -36.98 15.48 -19.71
C GLY A 539 -38.38 14.94 -19.47
N PHE A 540 -38.90 14.20 -20.45
CA PHE A 540 -40.23 13.61 -20.37
C PHE A 540 -40.16 12.11 -20.65
N PHE A 541 -41.07 11.38 -20.00
CA PHE A 541 -41.38 10.02 -20.38
C PHE A 541 -42.17 10.02 -21.70
N TYR A 542 -41.89 9.05 -22.57
CA TYR A 542 -42.63 8.83 -23.81
C TYR A 542 -43.10 7.39 -23.88
N THR A 543 -44.31 7.14 -24.38
CA THR A 543 -44.73 5.77 -24.70
C THR A 543 -43.94 5.25 -25.90
N VAL A 544 -43.99 3.93 -26.13
CA VAL A 544 -43.42 3.30 -27.34
C VAL A 544 -44.03 3.82 -28.66
N ASP A 545 -45.22 4.40 -28.59
CA ASP A 545 -45.93 5.01 -29.73
C ASP A 545 -45.59 6.51 -29.90
N GLY A 546 -44.73 7.06 -29.05
CA GLY A 546 -44.29 8.45 -29.10
C GLY A 546 -45.20 9.45 -28.37
N GLU A 547 -46.15 8.98 -27.57
CA GLU A 547 -47.01 9.86 -26.76
C GLU A 547 -46.21 10.41 -25.58
N LYS A 548 -46.22 11.74 -25.42
CA LYS A 548 -45.56 12.43 -24.32
C LYS A 548 -46.35 12.24 -23.01
N MET A 549 -45.68 11.74 -21.98
CA MET A 549 -46.24 11.49 -20.65
C MET A 549 -45.69 12.50 -19.61
N HIS A 550 -45.54 12.05 -18.36
CA HIS A 550 -45.06 12.84 -17.22
C HIS A 550 -43.61 13.31 -17.40
N PRO A 551 -43.22 14.44 -16.79
CA PRO A 551 -41.81 14.84 -16.70
C PRO A 551 -41.02 13.90 -15.77
N HIS A 552 -39.70 13.86 -15.97
CA HIS A 552 -38.76 13.22 -15.06
C HIS A 552 -37.62 14.15 -14.65
N HIS A 553 -37.03 13.90 -13.49
CA HIS A 553 -36.06 14.81 -12.85
C HIS A 553 -34.58 14.43 -13.05
N GLY A 554 -34.28 13.42 -13.87
CA GLY A 554 -32.90 13.06 -14.20
C GLY A 554 -32.76 11.89 -15.18
N PHE A 555 -32.40 12.18 -16.42
CA PHE A 555 -32.20 11.20 -17.50
C PHE A 555 -31.21 10.07 -17.14
N SER A 556 -30.09 10.41 -16.48
CA SER A 556 -29.04 9.46 -16.07
C SER A 556 -29.47 8.50 -14.96
N ALA A 557 -30.57 8.79 -14.24
CA ALA A 557 -31.07 7.97 -13.13
C ALA A 557 -31.95 6.78 -13.57
N TYR A 558 -32.21 6.63 -14.87
CA TYR A 558 -33.07 5.59 -15.42
C TYR A 558 -32.28 4.53 -16.19
N THR A 559 -32.64 3.27 -15.95
CA THR A 559 -32.06 2.07 -16.59
C THR A 559 -33.15 1.25 -17.27
N VAL A 560 -32.83 0.62 -18.40
CA VAL A 560 -33.74 -0.29 -19.11
C VAL A 560 -34.21 -1.42 -18.18
N GLY A 561 -35.51 -1.71 -18.20
CA GLY A 561 -36.17 -2.70 -17.36
C GLY A 561 -36.56 -2.19 -15.97
N GLN A 562 -36.12 -1.00 -15.56
CA GLN A 562 -36.53 -0.35 -14.31
C GLN A 562 -38.00 0.07 -14.37
N GLY A 563 -38.73 -0.06 -13.26
CA GLY A 563 -40.07 0.52 -13.14
C GLY A 563 -40.02 2.05 -13.09
N ALA A 564 -40.74 2.71 -14.00
CA ALA A 564 -40.73 4.18 -14.15
C ALA A 564 -41.48 4.93 -13.04
N ARG A 565 -42.33 4.24 -12.26
CA ARG A 565 -43.10 4.77 -11.11
C ARG A 565 -43.86 6.08 -11.44
N LEU A 566 -44.59 6.08 -12.54
CA LEU A 566 -45.41 7.22 -12.98
C LEU A 566 -46.56 7.47 -12.00
N GLN A 567 -46.69 8.71 -11.51
CA GLN A 567 -47.74 9.08 -10.56
C GLN A 567 -49.12 9.10 -11.23
N GLY A 568 -50.15 8.59 -10.55
CA GLY A 568 -51.53 8.60 -11.04
C GLY A 568 -51.88 7.52 -12.06
N MET A 569 -50.94 6.62 -12.39
CA MET A 569 -51.18 5.48 -13.28
C MET A 569 -51.53 4.22 -12.48
N SER A 570 -52.60 3.53 -12.86
CA SER A 570 -53.01 2.25 -12.25
C SER A 570 -52.11 1.08 -12.66
N ALA A 571 -51.60 1.11 -13.89
CA ALA A 571 -50.71 0.10 -14.42
C ALA A 571 -49.23 0.36 -14.07
N LYS A 572 -48.43 -0.70 -14.02
CA LYS A 572 -46.97 -0.60 -13.85
C LYS A 572 -46.31 -0.31 -15.20
N TRP A 573 -45.51 0.74 -15.25
CA TRP A 573 -44.73 1.14 -16.43
C TRP A 573 -43.25 0.86 -16.24
N PHE A 574 -42.56 0.47 -17.32
CA PHE A 574 -41.15 0.12 -17.31
C PHE A 574 -40.38 0.87 -18.39
N VAL A 575 -39.14 1.24 -18.09
CA VAL A 575 -38.24 1.87 -19.06
C VAL A 575 -37.82 0.83 -20.11
N VAL A 576 -38.01 1.14 -21.38
CA VAL A 576 -37.67 0.27 -22.52
C VAL A 576 -36.63 0.88 -23.46
N GLY A 577 -36.37 2.18 -23.32
CA GLY A 577 -35.52 2.93 -24.23
C GLY A 577 -35.10 4.28 -23.65
N LYS A 578 -34.04 4.87 -24.22
CA LYS A 578 -33.52 6.19 -23.84
C LYS A 578 -32.94 6.88 -25.06
N HIS A 579 -33.32 8.14 -25.27
CA HIS A 579 -32.75 9.00 -26.30
C HIS A 579 -32.00 10.16 -25.63
N LYS A 580 -30.69 10.20 -25.82
CA LYS A 580 -29.83 11.25 -25.24
C LYS A 580 -30.11 12.60 -25.89
N SER A 581 -30.33 12.61 -27.21
CA SER A 581 -30.50 13.82 -28.02
C SER A 581 -31.56 14.80 -27.50
N ASN A 582 -32.62 14.29 -26.86
CA ASN A 582 -33.71 15.07 -26.26
C ASN A 582 -33.98 14.71 -24.79
N HIS A 583 -33.08 13.95 -24.16
CA HIS A 583 -33.23 13.39 -22.81
C HIS A 583 -34.55 12.63 -22.59
N ALA A 584 -35.11 11.99 -23.63
CA ALA A 584 -36.36 11.23 -23.51
C ALA A 584 -36.14 9.85 -22.90
N VAL A 585 -37.04 9.45 -22.01
CA VAL A 585 -37.08 8.09 -21.44
C VAL A 585 -38.31 7.37 -21.99
N ILE A 586 -38.10 6.33 -22.79
CA ILE A 586 -39.20 5.55 -23.38
C ILE A 586 -39.68 4.52 -22.37
N VAL A 587 -40.99 4.45 -22.19
CA VAL A 587 -41.67 3.55 -21.27
C VAL A 587 -42.75 2.73 -21.95
N ALA A 588 -43.00 1.54 -21.40
CA ALA A 588 -44.07 0.68 -21.86
C ALA A 588 -44.85 0.09 -20.68
N GLU A 589 -46.15 -0.15 -20.89
CA GLU A 589 -47.05 -0.70 -19.89
C GLU A 589 -46.85 -2.21 -19.73
N GLY A 590 -46.78 -2.68 -18.49
CA GLY A 590 -46.76 -4.10 -18.13
C GLY A 590 -45.36 -4.73 -18.12
N THR A 591 -45.17 -5.75 -17.28
CA THR A 591 -43.88 -6.46 -17.16
C THR A 591 -43.51 -7.27 -18.40
N ARG A 592 -44.53 -7.64 -19.20
CA ARG A 592 -44.45 -8.50 -20.38
C ARG A 592 -44.63 -7.73 -21.70
N ASN A 593 -44.36 -6.43 -21.70
CA ASN A 593 -44.47 -5.65 -22.92
C ASN A 593 -43.44 -6.13 -23.97
N PRO A 594 -43.80 -6.36 -25.24
CA PRO A 594 -42.87 -6.76 -26.30
C PRO A 594 -41.66 -5.82 -26.48
N ALA A 595 -41.77 -4.54 -26.10
CA ALA A 595 -40.65 -3.60 -26.14
C ALA A 595 -39.55 -3.90 -25.10
N LEU A 596 -39.82 -4.73 -24.09
CA LEU A 596 -38.83 -5.13 -23.09
C LEU A 596 -37.98 -6.33 -23.51
N PHE A 597 -38.33 -7.04 -24.58
CA PHE A 597 -37.72 -8.34 -24.91
C PHE A 597 -36.97 -8.28 -26.24
N SER A 598 -35.80 -8.89 -26.28
CA SER A 598 -34.97 -9.04 -27.48
C SER A 598 -34.46 -10.47 -27.61
N ASP A 599 -34.28 -10.94 -28.85
CA ASP A 599 -33.66 -12.24 -29.17
C ASP A 599 -32.14 -12.16 -29.35
N ALA A 600 -31.58 -10.96 -29.33
CA ALA A 600 -30.15 -10.79 -29.53
C ALA A 600 -29.58 -9.57 -28.81
N LEU A 601 -28.26 -9.54 -28.69
CA LEU A 601 -27.48 -8.36 -28.32
C LEU A 601 -26.16 -8.30 -29.08
N PHE A 602 -25.48 -7.16 -28.96
CA PHE A 602 -24.18 -6.91 -29.56
C PHE A 602 -23.17 -6.45 -28.51
N ALA A 603 -21.96 -7.00 -28.56
CA ALA A 603 -20.81 -6.55 -27.80
C ALA A 603 -19.65 -6.25 -28.75
N SER A 604 -18.84 -5.24 -28.44
CA SER A 604 -17.65 -4.93 -29.25
C SER A 604 -16.63 -6.06 -29.10
N ALA A 605 -16.20 -6.70 -30.20
CA ALA A 605 -15.19 -7.76 -30.11
C ALA A 605 -13.83 -7.21 -29.64
N ALA A 606 -13.55 -5.93 -29.88
CA ALA A 606 -12.32 -5.27 -29.44
C ALA A 606 -12.30 -4.96 -27.93
N GLN A 607 -13.47 -4.73 -27.33
CA GLN A 607 -13.60 -4.48 -25.89
C GLN A 607 -13.94 -5.75 -25.10
N PHE A 608 -14.20 -6.87 -25.78
CA PHE A 608 -14.46 -8.15 -25.13
C PHE A 608 -13.15 -8.76 -24.65
N ASN A 609 -13.06 -9.00 -23.35
CA ASN A 609 -11.90 -9.64 -22.74
C ASN A 609 -12.09 -11.16 -22.77
N TRP A 610 -11.23 -11.85 -23.51
CA TRP A 610 -11.16 -13.32 -23.51
C TRP A 610 -10.19 -13.79 -22.42
N MET A 611 -10.65 -14.66 -21.52
CA MET A 611 -9.85 -15.13 -20.38
C MET A 611 -8.56 -15.82 -20.81
N ALA A 612 -8.63 -16.60 -21.89
CA ALA A 612 -7.48 -17.28 -22.46
C ALA A 612 -6.52 -16.34 -23.24
N GLY A 613 -6.89 -15.07 -23.43
CA GLY A 613 -6.14 -14.07 -24.21
C GLY A 613 -6.54 -13.97 -25.68
N ASP A 614 -7.03 -15.07 -26.28
CA ASP A 614 -7.42 -15.14 -27.68
C ASP A 614 -8.88 -15.57 -27.90
N LEU A 615 -9.40 -15.29 -29.09
CA LEU A 615 -10.71 -15.74 -29.54
C LEU A 615 -10.79 -17.28 -29.49
N PRO A 616 -11.88 -17.87 -28.95
CA PRO A 616 -12.06 -19.32 -28.91
C PRO A 616 -11.90 -19.95 -30.29
N ARG A 617 -11.24 -21.11 -30.34
CA ARG A 617 -10.92 -21.80 -31.59
C ARG A 617 -12.16 -22.07 -32.45
N GLU A 618 -13.24 -22.56 -31.85
CA GLU A 618 -14.50 -22.83 -32.55
C GLU A 618 -15.08 -21.57 -33.21
N LEU A 619 -15.11 -20.46 -32.47
CA LEU A 619 -15.59 -19.17 -32.99
C LEU A 619 -14.70 -18.65 -34.13
N ARG A 620 -13.38 -18.81 -34.01
CA ARG A 620 -12.40 -18.42 -35.04
C ARG A 620 -12.53 -19.23 -36.32
N GLU A 621 -12.71 -20.55 -36.21
CA GLU A 621 -12.73 -21.47 -37.35
C GLU A 621 -14.10 -21.51 -38.04
N THR A 622 -15.19 -21.45 -37.28
CA THR A 622 -16.55 -21.63 -37.82
C THR A 622 -17.36 -20.33 -37.91
N GLY A 623 -16.88 -19.25 -37.29
CA GLY A 623 -17.58 -17.97 -37.19
C GLY A 623 -18.75 -17.97 -36.19
N ARG A 624 -18.99 -19.09 -35.49
CA ARG A 624 -20.04 -19.23 -34.49
C ARG A 624 -19.61 -20.15 -33.34
N MET A 625 -20.25 -20.07 -32.19
CA MET A 625 -20.00 -20.98 -31.06
C MET A 625 -21.24 -21.07 -30.17
N ARG A 626 -21.55 -22.27 -29.68
CA ARG A 626 -22.59 -22.47 -28.65
C ARG A 626 -21.96 -22.30 -27.26
N CYS A 627 -22.63 -21.55 -26.40
CA CYS A 627 -22.16 -21.32 -25.04
C CYS A 627 -23.31 -20.92 -24.12
N PHE A 628 -22.99 -20.74 -22.84
CA PHE A 628 -23.88 -20.18 -21.84
C PHE A 628 -23.56 -18.71 -21.61
N TYR A 629 -24.50 -17.93 -21.09
CA TYR A 629 -24.26 -16.51 -20.84
C TYR A 629 -24.94 -15.98 -19.58
N ARG A 630 -24.49 -14.80 -19.15
CA ARG A 630 -25.21 -13.87 -18.28
C ARG A 630 -25.11 -12.46 -18.84
N VAL A 631 -26.23 -11.74 -18.86
CA VAL A 631 -26.28 -10.29 -19.20
C VAL A 631 -26.55 -9.40 -17.99
N ARG A 632 -26.72 -10.03 -16.81
CA ARG A 632 -26.82 -9.37 -15.51
C ARG A 632 -26.38 -10.32 -14.40
N TYR A 633 -25.93 -9.75 -13.29
CA TYR A 633 -25.57 -10.52 -12.11
C TYR A 633 -26.79 -11.23 -11.51
N ARG A 634 -26.61 -12.49 -11.08
CA ARG A 634 -27.65 -13.42 -10.57
C ARG A 634 -28.72 -13.85 -11.58
N GLN A 635 -28.47 -13.66 -12.86
CA GLN A 635 -29.23 -14.36 -13.87
C GLN A 635 -28.84 -15.84 -13.87
N ASP A 636 -29.83 -16.73 -13.96
CA ASP A 636 -29.58 -18.14 -14.27
C ASP A 636 -28.86 -18.26 -15.61
N LEU A 637 -27.99 -19.26 -15.74
CA LEU A 637 -27.32 -19.52 -17.01
C LEU A 637 -28.35 -19.99 -18.03
N ASP A 638 -28.27 -19.43 -19.23
CA ASP A 638 -29.10 -19.83 -20.37
C ASP A 638 -28.19 -20.01 -21.60
N GLU A 639 -28.68 -20.76 -22.59
CA GLU A 639 -27.95 -21.09 -23.79
C GLU A 639 -28.07 -19.99 -24.86
N CYS A 640 -26.98 -19.79 -25.60
CA CYS A 640 -26.95 -18.89 -26.72
C CYS A 640 -26.01 -19.37 -27.83
N THR A 641 -26.15 -18.73 -28.97
CA THR A 641 -25.18 -18.83 -30.07
C THR A 641 -24.51 -17.47 -30.25
N ILE A 642 -23.17 -17.45 -30.17
CA ILE A 642 -22.39 -16.25 -30.49
C ILE A 642 -21.87 -16.34 -31.92
N SER A 643 -21.76 -15.20 -32.60
CA SER A 643 -21.21 -15.09 -33.95
C SER A 643 -20.50 -13.75 -34.15
N LEU A 644 -19.57 -13.70 -35.11
CA LEU A 644 -18.92 -12.45 -35.52
C LEU A 644 -19.71 -11.79 -36.65
N VAL A 645 -20.12 -10.54 -36.45
CA VAL A 645 -20.89 -9.77 -37.43
C VAL A 645 -20.22 -8.44 -37.77
N SER A 646 -20.50 -7.91 -38.96
CA SER A 646 -19.98 -6.62 -39.38
C SER A 646 -20.67 -5.44 -38.66
N ASN A 647 -20.02 -4.27 -38.63
CA ASN A 647 -20.63 -3.01 -38.19
C ASN A 647 -22.00 -2.74 -38.84
N GLN A 648 -22.11 -2.99 -40.16
CA GLN A 648 -23.34 -2.74 -40.91
C GLN A 648 -24.47 -3.66 -40.44
N GLU A 649 -24.17 -4.94 -40.22
CA GLU A 649 -25.13 -5.93 -39.73
C GLU A 649 -25.58 -5.64 -38.30
N ALA A 650 -24.63 -5.30 -37.41
CA ALA A 650 -24.94 -4.88 -36.05
C ALA A 650 -25.86 -3.64 -36.04
N ARG A 651 -25.52 -2.61 -36.83
CA ARG A 651 -26.35 -1.40 -36.97
C ARG A 651 -27.76 -1.70 -37.51
N ALA A 652 -27.89 -2.59 -38.48
CA ALA A 652 -29.18 -2.94 -39.06
C ALA A 652 -30.09 -3.74 -38.10
N SER A 653 -29.49 -4.42 -37.12
CA SER A 653 -30.16 -5.37 -36.22
C SER A 653 -30.31 -4.88 -34.78
N ALA A 654 -29.64 -3.80 -34.41
CA ALA A 654 -29.80 -3.15 -33.11
C ALA A 654 -31.17 -2.47 -32.96
N SER A 655 -31.64 -2.35 -31.71
CA SER A 655 -32.87 -1.62 -31.38
C SER A 655 -32.71 -0.12 -31.62
N LYS A 656 -33.79 0.50 -32.10
CA LYS A 656 -33.92 1.95 -32.28
C LYS A 656 -34.46 2.66 -31.04
N LEU A 657 -34.77 1.93 -29.96
CA LEU A 657 -35.19 2.53 -28.69
C LEU A 657 -34.01 3.18 -27.93
N HIS A 658 -32.80 3.09 -28.49
CA HIS A 658 -31.58 3.67 -27.97
C HIS A 658 -30.86 4.47 -29.06
N ASP A 659 -30.26 5.61 -28.68
CA ASP A 659 -29.38 6.40 -29.56
C ASP A 659 -28.00 5.73 -29.74
N TRP A 660 -27.96 4.47 -30.19
CA TRP A 660 -26.70 3.76 -30.43
C TRP A 660 -26.21 3.95 -31.87
N GLN A 661 -24.93 4.30 -32.00
CA GLN A 661 -24.22 4.26 -33.27
C GLN A 661 -22.94 3.44 -33.11
N PRO A 662 -22.65 2.49 -34.02
CA PRO A 662 -21.36 1.82 -34.01
C PRO A 662 -20.23 2.82 -34.25
N GLU A 663 -19.10 2.64 -33.56
CA GLU A 663 -17.86 3.41 -33.73
C GLU A 663 -17.54 3.65 -35.23
N PRO A 664 -17.23 4.90 -35.65
CA PRO A 664 -16.88 5.20 -37.03
C PRO A 664 -15.60 4.48 -37.46
N LEU A 665 -15.54 4.06 -38.73
CA LEU A 665 -14.30 3.59 -39.35
C LEU A 665 -13.29 4.74 -39.30
N ALA A 666 -12.15 4.55 -38.63
CA ALA A 666 -11.07 5.54 -38.62
C ALA A 666 -10.65 5.84 -40.08
N GLY A 667 -10.79 7.10 -40.50
CA GLY A 667 -10.51 7.55 -41.85
C GLY A 667 -9.04 7.99 -42.06
N ASP A 668 -8.44 7.38 -43.07
CA ASP A 668 -7.37 7.81 -44.00
C ASP A 668 -6.01 8.32 -43.51
N ALA A 669 -5.06 7.37 -43.48
CA ALA A 669 -3.73 7.54 -44.09
C ALA A 669 -3.24 6.18 -44.61
N ASP A 670 -3.44 5.96 -45.91
CA ASP A 670 -2.75 5.05 -46.84
C ASP A 670 -2.43 3.56 -46.48
N ALA A 671 -2.74 2.70 -47.45
CA ALA A 671 -2.24 1.33 -47.66
C ALA A 671 -2.56 0.19 -46.65
N ALA A 672 -3.15 0.45 -45.48
CA ALA A 672 -3.79 -0.59 -44.65
C ALA A 672 -5.23 -0.94 -45.10
N ALA A 673 -5.68 -0.31 -46.19
CA ALA A 673 -7.04 -0.22 -46.69
C ALA A 673 -7.62 -1.49 -47.37
N LYS A 674 -7.02 -2.68 -47.19
CA LYS A 674 -7.54 -3.94 -47.77
C LYS A 674 -7.61 -5.16 -46.83
N GLU A 675 -7.10 -5.10 -45.60
CA GLU A 675 -7.24 -6.23 -44.64
C GLU A 675 -8.01 -5.87 -43.35
N ARG A 676 -8.30 -4.59 -43.09
CA ARG A 676 -9.01 -4.13 -41.89
C ARG A 676 -10.48 -3.74 -42.13
N GLU A 677 -11.04 -4.13 -43.27
CA GLU A 677 -12.50 -4.17 -43.47
C GLU A 677 -13.12 -5.24 -42.55
N LYS A 678 -13.40 -4.82 -41.31
CA LYS A 678 -14.52 -5.18 -40.43
C LYS A 678 -14.05 -5.03 -38.98
N SER A 679 -14.25 -3.87 -38.38
CA SER A 679 -14.56 -3.86 -36.94
C SER A 679 -15.74 -4.82 -36.76
N SER A 680 -15.49 -5.91 -36.03
CA SER A 680 -16.44 -7.02 -35.90
C SER A 680 -17.09 -6.93 -34.53
N TYR A 681 -18.42 -7.05 -34.47
CA TYR A 681 -19.16 -7.18 -33.23
C TYR A 681 -19.36 -8.66 -32.93
N LEU A 682 -19.39 -9.01 -31.65
CA LEU A 682 -19.97 -10.26 -31.19
C LEU A 682 -21.49 -10.07 -31.16
N ARG A 683 -22.20 -10.78 -32.04
CA ARG A 683 -23.64 -10.96 -31.94
C ARG A 683 -23.90 -12.18 -31.08
N LEU A 684 -24.76 -12.02 -30.09
CA LEU A 684 -25.27 -13.14 -29.29
C LEU A 684 -26.75 -13.27 -29.59
N ASP A 685 -27.15 -14.43 -30.10
CA ASP A 685 -28.54 -14.83 -30.30
C ASP A 685 -28.97 -15.73 -29.14
N PHE A 686 -29.99 -15.30 -28.39
CA PHE A 686 -30.53 -16.02 -27.26
C PHE A 686 -31.44 -17.16 -27.73
N ASP A 687 -31.40 -18.29 -27.03
CA ASP A 687 -32.39 -19.35 -27.25
C ASP A 687 -33.77 -18.97 -26.71
N HIS A 688 -33.80 -18.18 -25.63
CA HIS A 688 -35.02 -17.63 -25.03
C HIS A 688 -35.00 -16.10 -25.00
N PRO A 689 -36.12 -15.41 -25.29
CA PRO A 689 -36.17 -13.96 -25.30
C PRO A 689 -35.78 -13.33 -23.96
N GLN A 690 -34.88 -12.35 -24.01
CA GLN A 690 -34.31 -11.74 -22.81
C GLN A 690 -34.92 -10.39 -22.50
N ARG A 691 -35.33 -10.22 -21.24
CA ARG A 691 -35.98 -9.01 -20.74
C ARG A 691 -34.97 -7.95 -20.30
N GLY A 692 -35.04 -6.78 -20.95
CA GLY A 692 -34.37 -5.55 -20.56
C GLY A 692 -32.86 -5.63 -20.71
N VAL A 693 -32.38 -6.09 -21.86
CA VAL A 693 -30.95 -6.05 -22.21
C VAL A 693 -30.48 -4.59 -22.18
N THR A 694 -29.50 -4.29 -21.35
CA THR A 694 -29.10 -2.91 -21.04
C THR A 694 -27.69 -2.63 -21.56
N PRO A 695 -27.50 -1.60 -22.40
CA PRO A 695 -26.16 -1.14 -22.81
C PRO A 695 -25.27 -0.78 -21.61
N GLU A 696 -23.97 -1.06 -21.72
CA GLU A 696 -22.93 -0.91 -20.67
C GLU A 696 -23.06 -1.82 -19.42
N GLN A 697 -24.10 -2.66 -19.34
CA GLN A 697 -24.01 -3.86 -18.52
C GLN A 697 -23.09 -4.88 -19.19
N ALA A 698 -22.62 -5.88 -18.45
CA ALA A 698 -21.69 -6.85 -18.99
C ALA A 698 -22.40 -8.06 -19.60
N LEU A 699 -21.96 -8.43 -20.79
CA LEU A 699 -22.09 -9.77 -21.32
C LEU A 699 -20.95 -10.62 -20.75
N VAL A 700 -21.29 -11.77 -20.15
CA VAL A 700 -20.31 -12.77 -19.72
C VAL A 700 -20.67 -14.12 -20.32
N LEU A 701 -19.67 -14.81 -20.87
CA LEU A 701 -19.83 -16.09 -21.55
C LEU A 701 -19.20 -17.22 -20.74
N TYR A 702 -19.89 -18.36 -20.71
CA TYR A 702 -19.49 -19.54 -19.96
C TYR A 702 -19.58 -20.81 -20.80
N ARG A 703 -18.79 -21.80 -20.39
CA ARG A 703 -18.92 -23.20 -20.80
C ARG A 703 -19.83 -23.93 -19.83
N ALA A 704 -20.37 -25.08 -20.24
CA ALA A 704 -21.31 -25.87 -19.44
C ALA A 704 -20.77 -26.29 -18.06
N ASP A 705 -19.45 -26.42 -17.90
CA ASP A 705 -18.77 -26.80 -16.65
C ASP A 705 -18.45 -25.61 -15.73
N GLY A 706 -18.98 -24.42 -16.05
CA GLY A 706 -18.79 -23.19 -15.29
C GLY A 706 -17.51 -22.43 -15.62
N LEU A 707 -16.71 -22.86 -16.60
CA LEU A 707 -15.56 -22.08 -17.08
C LEU A 707 -16.03 -20.78 -17.72
N CYS A 708 -15.44 -19.65 -17.32
CA CYS A 708 -15.72 -18.34 -17.88
C CYS A 708 -14.83 -18.11 -19.11
N TYR A 709 -15.42 -17.98 -20.29
CA TYR A 709 -14.69 -17.61 -21.50
C TYR A 709 -14.21 -16.16 -21.45
N GLY A 710 -14.93 -15.30 -20.73
CA GLY A 710 -14.65 -13.87 -20.68
C GLY A 710 -15.91 -13.01 -20.69
N GLY A 711 -15.72 -11.70 -20.82
CA GLY A 711 -16.81 -10.75 -20.82
C GLY A 711 -16.44 -9.37 -21.33
N GLY A 712 -17.46 -8.57 -21.62
CA GLY A 712 -17.32 -7.20 -22.13
C GLY A 712 -18.63 -6.41 -22.03
N PRO A 713 -18.58 -5.08 -22.23
CA PRO A 713 -19.77 -4.25 -22.19
C PRO A 713 -20.71 -4.61 -23.36
N ILE A 714 -22.00 -4.64 -23.07
CA ILE A 714 -23.06 -4.72 -24.07
C ILE A 714 -23.10 -3.38 -24.80
N ALA A 715 -22.79 -3.39 -26.10
CA ALA A 715 -22.83 -2.18 -26.92
C ALA A 715 -24.28 -1.79 -27.24
N ALA A 716 -25.12 -2.78 -27.60
CA ALA A 716 -26.53 -2.55 -27.91
C ALA A 716 -27.37 -3.81 -27.72
N ALA A 717 -28.65 -3.62 -27.39
CA ALA A 717 -29.67 -4.65 -27.54
C ALA A 717 -30.04 -4.81 -29.03
N GLY A 718 -30.38 -6.04 -29.44
CA GLY A 718 -31.04 -6.28 -30.72
C GLY A 718 -32.47 -5.72 -30.74
N LYS A 719 -33.05 -5.58 -31.94
CA LYS A 719 -34.45 -5.17 -32.13
C LYS A 719 -35.37 -5.91 -31.16
N THR A 720 -36.23 -5.15 -30.52
CA THR A 720 -37.20 -5.68 -29.57
C THR A 720 -38.29 -6.48 -30.28
N TYR A 721 -39.05 -7.29 -29.55
CA TYR A 721 -40.20 -8.00 -30.10
C TYR A 721 -41.24 -7.04 -30.69
N LEU A 722 -41.39 -5.85 -30.09
CA LEU A 722 -42.22 -4.78 -30.65
C LEU A 722 -41.72 -4.36 -32.04
N GLU A 723 -40.43 -4.04 -32.18
CA GLU A 723 -39.83 -3.61 -33.45
C GLU A 723 -39.86 -4.71 -34.53
N GLN A 724 -39.81 -5.98 -34.09
CA GLN A 724 -39.91 -7.15 -34.96
C GLN A 724 -41.35 -7.58 -35.25
N ARG A 725 -42.35 -6.96 -34.59
CA ARG A 725 -43.77 -7.38 -34.62
C ARG A 725 -43.99 -8.85 -34.23
N LYS A 726 -43.19 -9.34 -33.28
CA LYS A 726 -43.31 -10.69 -32.70
C LYS A 726 -44.22 -10.67 -31.47
N THR A 727 -44.97 -11.74 -31.28
CA THR A 727 -45.72 -12.00 -30.06
C THR A 727 -44.86 -12.74 -29.05
N LEU A 728 -44.98 -12.41 -27.77
CA LEU A 728 -44.35 -13.15 -26.68
C LEU A 728 -45.18 -14.39 -26.34
N ALA A 729 -44.53 -15.53 -26.17
CA ALA A 729 -45.20 -16.74 -25.70
C ALA A 729 -45.76 -16.53 -24.28
N VAL A 730 -46.81 -17.27 -23.91
CA VAL A 730 -47.55 -17.10 -22.64
C VAL A 730 -46.71 -17.51 -21.42
N ASP A 731 -45.66 -18.29 -21.62
CA ASP A 731 -44.77 -18.87 -20.62
C ASP A 731 -43.35 -18.25 -20.60
N VAL A 732 -43.08 -17.20 -21.39
CA VAL A 732 -41.77 -16.53 -21.41
C VAL A 732 -41.28 -16.24 -19.99
N HIS A 733 -40.09 -16.75 -19.69
CA HIS A 733 -39.47 -16.68 -18.38
C HIS A 733 -39.22 -15.21 -17.99
N ASP A 734 -39.93 -14.73 -16.96
CA ASP A 734 -39.69 -13.42 -16.36
C ASP A 734 -38.85 -13.63 -15.09
N TRP A 735 -37.56 -13.29 -15.17
CA TRP A 735 -36.60 -13.41 -14.06
C TRP A 735 -37.03 -12.62 -12.81
N HIS A 736 -37.97 -11.67 -12.91
CA HIS A 736 -38.55 -10.99 -11.74
C HIS A 736 -39.43 -11.87 -10.84
N ARG A 737 -39.72 -13.13 -11.20
CA ARG A 737 -40.56 -14.01 -10.37
C ARG A 737 -39.87 -14.63 -9.15
N GLN A 738 -38.57 -14.43 -8.94
CA GLN A 738 -37.84 -15.00 -7.79
C GLN A 738 -37.39 -13.97 -6.73
N GLY A 739 -38.18 -12.90 -6.52
CA GLY A 739 -37.94 -11.89 -5.48
C GLY A 739 -39.01 -11.89 -4.41
#